data_AF-A0A672K8T8-F1
#
_entry.id   AF-A0A672K8T8-F1
#
_cell.length_a   1.000
_cell.length_b   1.000
_cell.length_c   1.000
_cell.angle_alpha   90.00
_cell.angle_beta   90.00
_cell.angle_gamma   90.00
#
_symmetry.space_group_name_H-M   'P 1'
#
loop_
_entity.id
_entity.type
_entity.pdbx_description
1 polymer ?
#
loop_
_entity_poly.entity_id
_entity_poly.type
_entity_poly.pdbx_seq_one_letter_code
_entity_poly.pdbx_strand_id
1 'polypeptide(L)'
;TQEQFLPSGNPSHEHLTITVGHTLFIHSYTYLSNTHTHGYTLCEYLQYLCLLPDDSLITKRGFLTPSLLREHVIKLWEKEGFFLKHLFSGFDMNNSEKGFSPEVFFLELLVVPPFAISFPFQIHPFICASLMRSAMCVHDLSFLQSSESTEISQIDQTFLTGIQGLTLTDKLYNMWIRLQSHVNIVFDSDMDKLMTEKFPGIRQLLEKKEGLFRKHMMGKRVDYAARSVICPDMYIGTNEIGIPMVFATKLTYPQPVTPWNVKELRQAVLNGPSIHPGASMVINEDGSRTILSSSNLTQREAVAKQLLTPSTGQHRIPMKIVNRHIINGDVLLLNRQPTLHRPSIQAHCARILPGEKVLRLHYANCKAYNADFDGDEMNAHFPQSELGRAEAYTLVSTDQQYLVPKDGKPLAGLIQDHMVSGASMTIRGCFFTRDQYTALVYRGLTDKIGRVKLLPPALFKPVPLWTGKQVVSTLLLNVIPENSIPLNLMGKAKIPSKAWVKEPPRAVPGYKPETMCESQVVIRQGELLLGVLDKAHYGSSAYGLVHCCYELYGGETSGKLLSCLARLFTAYLQLYRGFTLGVEDILVKDGANKQRRKIIQKSVTCGSKALQAAFNLLAAAGDTEARERWQDAHLNTDQRDFNMVDLKFKEEVNQVNNNINKVCMPLGLHRSFPENNLQLMVQSGAKGSTVNTMQISCLLGQIELEGRRPPLMPSGKSLPCFQPYEPQPRSGGFVTGRFLTGIKPPVRSDWTVLDCECKVSLVSTLNQKGLFKPLTPRIKLVVRAVIRKSKCLDEVLAKMDPEAAFNHFKAIKRWKAKHERVSSRDGAFLLFSQKKLSKLKSQIEDQTLANGREPATLQLLENWRALDESGRKKYLKKTSHCPDPCLGLYRPDICFDSLLTLKWQRSLCDPGEAVGLLAAQSIGEPSTQMTLNTFHFAGRGEMNVTLGIPRLREILMVASSNIKTPMMSIPVLMNKKALKRVKTLRKKITRVCLSEVLHKVDVIETFRSVEKRSQKSRVFKLTFHFLPPERYQQDKLLTPNEILQFMEQKFFRMLLEAIKKLSAKLAAVNVVDTRKAMASDNDRDAGAIAHKEVDRHNRPHVCCLPCLKRVTTAVCLTPSG
;
A
#
# COMPACT_ATOMS: atom_id res chain seq x y z
N THR A 1 -27.63 -13.18 -16.96
CA THR A 1 -27.04 -12.81 -18.25
C THR A 1 -25.56 -13.12 -18.21
N GLN A 2 -25.18 -14.16 -18.93
CA GLN A 2 -23.86 -14.82 -18.91
C GLN A 2 -22.88 -14.09 -19.82
N GLU A 3 -21.66 -13.83 -19.33
CA GLU A 3 -20.46 -13.76 -20.17
C GLU A 3 -19.31 -14.36 -19.36
N GLN A 4 -18.81 -15.49 -19.87
CA GLN A 4 -17.65 -16.22 -19.36
C GLN A 4 -16.40 -15.66 -20.06
N PHE A 5 -15.43 -15.16 -19.29
CA PHE A 5 -14.05 -15.01 -19.75
C PHE A 5 -13.14 -15.84 -18.85
N LEU A 6 -12.62 -16.93 -19.41
CA LEU A 6 -11.50 -17.71 -18.90
C LEU A 6 -10.19 -16.99 -19.27
N PRO A 7 -9.22 -16.82 -18.35
CA PRO A 7 -7.88 -16.38 -18.72
C PRO A 7 -6.92 -17.58 -18.71
N SER A 8 -6.36 -17.91 -19.87
CA SER A 8 -5.14 -18.72 -19.99
C SER A 8 -4.08 -17.90 -20.72
N GLY A 9 -2.93 -17.67 -20.07
CA GLY A 9 -1.75 -17.10 -20.71
C GLY A 9 -0.93 -16.16 -19.83
N ASN A 10 0.24 -16.61 -19.39
CA ASN A 10 1.28 -15.84 -18.69
C ASN A 10 1.78 -14.64 -19.51
N PRO A 11 2.12 -13.49 -18.89
CA PRO A 11 2.90 -12.45 -19.55
C PRO A 11 4.33 -12.41 -18.97
N SER A 12 5.31 -12.88 -19.76
CA SER A 12 6.70 -12.42 -19.63
C SER A 12 6.86 -11.10 -20.38
N HIS A 13 7.34 -10.05 -19.70
CA HIS A 13 7.85 -8.84 -20.35
C HIS A 13 9.30 -8.64 -19.90
N GLU A 14 10.24 -8.96 -20.77
CA GLU A 14 11.56 -8.33 -20.80
C GLU A 14 11.54 -7.21 -21.86
N HIS A 15 12.00 -6.04 -21.47
CA HIS A 15 12.28 -4.93 -22.39
C HIS A 15 13.57 -5.22 -23.14
N LEU A 16 13.53 -5.20 -24.48
CA LEU A 16 14.71 -4.99 -25.31
C LEU A 16 14.33 -4.11 -26.50
N THR A 17 14.75 -2.86 -26.41
CA THR A 17 15.00 -1.97 -27.55
C THR A 17 15.99 -2.63 -28.51
N ILE A 18 15.69 -2.63 -29.82
CA ILE A 18 16.55 -2.12 -30.92
C ILE A 18 15.92 -2.42 -32.31
N THR A 19 15.77 -1.34 -33.07
CA THR A 19 15.70 -1.15 -34.54
C THR A 19 14.73 -1.91 -35.47
N VAL A 20 13.78 -1.13 -35.99
CA VAL A 20 13.51 -0.82 -37.41
C VAL A 20 13.55 -1.99 -38.42
N GLY A 21 12.35 -2.43 -38.83
CA GLY A 21 12.08 -3.19 -40.05
C GLY A 21 10.62 -2.99 -40.46
N HIS A 22 10.36 -2.97 -41.76
CA HIS A 22 9.18 -2.40 -42.44
C HIS A 22 7.85 -3.18 -42.27
N THR A 23 6.77 -2.47 -42.61
CA THR A 23 5.41 -2.94 -43.00
C THR A 23 4.42 -3.32 -41.89
N LEU A 24 3.24 -2.71 -41.98
CA LEU A 24 2.10 -2.84 -41.07
C LEU A 24 1.35 -4.14 -41.40
N PHE A 25 1.64 -5.19 -40.64
CA PHE A 25 0.72 -6.31 -40.39
C PHE A 25 0.34 -6.26 -38.91
N ILE A 26 -0.91 -6.55 -38.58
CA ILE A 26 -1.43 -6.56 -37.22
C ILE A 26 -0.55 -7.48 -36.36
N HIS A 27 0.15 -6.88 -35.39
CA HIS A 27 1.09 -7.55 -34.50
C HIS A 27 0.33 -8.30 -33.40
N SER A 28 -0.09 -9.51 -33.71
CA SER A 28 -0.46 -10.51 -32.71
C SER A 28 -0.05 -11.88 -33.24
N TYR A 29 1.23 -12.24 -33.11
CA TYR A 29 1.76 -13.61 -32.97
C TYR A 29 3.30 -13.58 -33.01
N THR A 30 3.94 -13.37 -31.87
CA THR A 30 5.35 -13.74 -31.62
C THR A 30 5.49 -14.21 -30.19
N TYR A 31 4.94 -15.39 -29.90
CA TYR A 31 5.23 -16.15 -28.68
C TYR A 31 5.06 -17.64 -28.96
N LEU A 32 6.05 -18.26 -29.61
CA LEU A 32 6.36 -19.70 -29.56
C LEU A 32 7.60 -19.97 -30.42
N SER A 33 8.79 -19.67 -29.88
CA SER A 33 10.04 -20.22 -30.40
C SER A 33 10.98 -20.53 -29.24
N ASN A 34 10.72 -21.66 -28.57
CA ASN A 34 11.75 -22.43 -27.88
C ASN A 34 11.21 -23.83 -27.55
N THR A 35 10.87 -24.59 -28.60
CA THR A 35 10.87 -26.05 -28.55
C THR A 35 11.38 -26.53 -29.90
N HIS A 36 12.55 -27.15 -29.88
CA HIS A 36 13.14 -27.86 -31.01
C HIS A 36 12.19 -28.99 -31.45
N THR A 37 11.29 -28.72 -32.38
CA THR A 37 10.59 -29.71 -33.20
C THR A 37 10.02 -28.98 -34.41
N HIS A 38 10.35 -29.46 -35.60
CA HIS A 38 9.99 -28.92 -36.93
C HIS A 38 8.58 -28.32 -36.99
N GLY A 39 8.47 -27.02 -37.27
CA GLY A 39 7.19 -26.33 -37.49
C GLY A 39 7.42 -25.05 -38.28
N TYR A 40 6.98 -25.04 -39.54
CA TYR A 40 7.08 -23.93 -40.48
C TYR A 40 6.19 -22.74 -40.04
N THR A 41 6.69 -21.51 -40.14
CA THR A 41 5.90 -20.29 -39.83
C THR A 41 4.87 -19.99 -40.93
N LEU A 42 3.73 -19.35 -40.62
CA LEU A 42 2.69 -19.00 -41.61
C LEU A 42 3.23 -18.14 -42.79
N CYS A 43 4.27 -17.33 -42.56
CA CYS A 43 4.99 -16.63 -43.64
C CYS A 43 5.81 -17.60 -44.51
N GLU A 44 6.51 -18.57 -43.92
CA GLU A 44 7.18 -19.63 -44.68
C GLU A 44 6.16 -20.53 -45.39
N TYR A 45 4.98 -20.74 -44.81
CA TYR A 45 3.87 -21.51 -45.40
C TYR A 45 3.22 -20.76 -46.58
N LEU A 46 3.06 -19.44 -46.48
CA LEU A 46 2.65 -18.57 -47.59
C LEU A 46 3.71 -18.51 -48.68
N GLN A 47 4.99 -18.53 -48.32
CA GLN A 47 6.11 -18.58 -49.26
C GLN A 47 6.25 -19.97 -49.91
N TYR A 48 5.89 -21.05 -49.21
CA TYR A 48 5.84 -22.42 -49.73
C TYR A 48 4.63 -22.69 -50.64
N LEU A 49 3.48 -22.05 -50.38
CA LEU A 49 2.26 -22.18 -51.20
C LEU A 49 2.27 -21.27 -52.43
N CYS A 50 3.16 -20.28 -52.49
CA CYS A 50 3.42 -19.43 -53.66
C CYS A 50 4.50 -20.02 -54.59
N LEU A 51 4.48 -21.33 -54.83
CA LEU A 51 5.15 -21.91 -55.99
C LEU A 51 4.42 -21.45 -57.27
N LEU A 52 4.92 -20.37 -57.86
CA LEU A 52 4.67 -20.04 -59.27
C LEU A 52 5.43 -21.04 -60.17
N PRO A 53 4.93 -21.36 -61.37
CA PRO A 53 5.67 -22.18 -62.35
C PRO A 53 6.88 -21.49 -63.00
N ASP A 54 7.26 -20.27 -62.63
CA ASP A 54 8.35 -19.52 -63.27
C ASP A 54 9.30 -18.88 -62.26
N ASP A 55 10.43 -19.54 -62.05
CA ASP A 55 11.35 -19.34 -60.91
C ASP A 55 12.62 -18.55 -61.31
N SER A 56 12.52 -17.51 -62.15
CA SER A 56 13.72 -16.85 -62.72
C SER A 56 13.95 -15.37 -62.38
N LEU A 57 13.09 -14.68 -61.61
CA LEU A 57 13.27 -13.22 -61.37
C LEU A 57 13.10 -12.70 -59.93
N ILE A 58 12.86 -13.54 -58.92
CA ILE A 58 12.63 -13.07 -57.53
C ILE A 58 13.94 -13.08 -56.73
N THR A 59 14.90 -12.24 -57.13
CA THR A 59 16.09 -11.91 -56.31
C THR A 59 16.15 -10.43 -55.90
N LYS A 60 15.17 -9.61 -56.29
CA LYS A 60 15.00 -8.23 -55.79
C LYS A 60 13.73 -8.13 -54.95
N ARG A 61 13.81 -7.53 -53.76
CA ARG A 61 12.66 -7.22 -52.89
C ARG A 61 11.66 -6.33 -53.65
N GLY A 62 10.67 -6.92 -54.30
CA GLY A 62 9.59 -6.20 -54.98
C GLY A 62 8.58 -5.62 -53.98
N PHE A 63 8.06 -4.42 -54.25
CA PHE A 63 6.96 -3.83 -53.48
C PHE A 63 5.64 -4.44 -53.93
N LEU A 64 4.89 -5.05 -53.00
CA LEU A 64 3.55 -5.60 -53.27
C LEU A 64 2.50 -4.51 -53.06
N THR A 65 1.59 -4.32 -54.02
CA THR A 65 0.50 -3.34 -53.87
C THR A 65 -0.57 -3.85 -52.90
N PRO A 66 -1.29 -2.94 -52.19
CA PRO A 66 -2.38 -3.32 -51.31
C PRO A 66 -3.52 -4.09 -52.01
N SER A 67 -3.77 -3.81 -53.29
CA SER A 67 -4.77 -4.50 -54.10
C SER A 67 -4.40 -5.96 -54.37
N LEU A 68 -3.15 -6.21 -54.77
CA LEU A 68 -2.64 -7.57 -55.00
C LEU A 68 -2.62 -8.36 -53.68
N LEU A 69 -2.23 -7.71 -52.57
CA LEU A 69 -2.28 -8.32 -51.24
C LEU A 69 -3.70 -8.74 -50.84
N ARG A 70 -4.71 -7.92 -51.12
CA ARG A 70 -6.12 -8.25 -50.85
C ARG A 70 -6.55 -9.52 -51.59
N GLU A 71 -6.25 -9.62 -52.88
CA GLU A 71 -6.59 -10.82 -53.66
C GLU A 71 -5.93 -12.09 -53.10
N HIS A 72 -4.66 -11.99 -52.68
CA HIS A 72 -3.97 -13.10 -52.03
C HIS A 72 -4.61 -13.50 -50.70
N VAL A 73 -5.03 -12.53 -49.87
CA VAL A 73 -5.69 -12.80 -48.59
C VAL A 73 -7.07 -13.44 -48.79
N ILE A 74 -7.82 -13.02 -49.81
CA ILE A 74 -9.12 -13.62 -50.15
C ILE A 74 -8.93 -15.07 -50.61
N LYS A 75 -8.00 -15.33 -51.53
CA LYS A 75 -7.67 -16.69 -51.99
C LYS A 75 -7.18 -17.59 -50.86
N LEU A 76 -6.45 -17.04 -49.90
CA LEU A 76 -6.03 -17.76 -48.70
C LEU A 76 -7.23 -18.13 -47.82
N TRP A 77 -8.17 -17.20 -47.65
CA TRP A 77 -9.38 -17.43 -46.84
C TRP A 77 -10.34 -18.42 -47.48
N GLU A 78 -10.40 -18.48 -48.82
CA GLU A 78 -11.15 -19.50 -49.54
C GLU A 78 -10.57 -20.92 -49.32
N LYS A 79 -9.25 -21.04 -49.25
CA LYS A 79 -8.56 -22.33 -49.06
C LYS A 79 -8.51 -22.78 -47.60
N GLU A 80 -8.13 -21.90 -46.69
CA GLU A 80 -7.84 -22.19 -45.27
C GLU A 80 -8.87 -21.56 -44.32
N GLY A 81 -10.02 -21.14 -44.84
CA GLY A 81 -11.06 -20.45 -44.08
C GLY A 81 -11.59 -21.22 -42.88
N PHE A 82 -11.58 -22.56 -42.91
CA PHE A 82 -12.00 -23.37 -41.76
C PHE A 82 -11.10 -23.11 -40.54
N PHE A 83 -9.79 -23.06 -40.71
CA PHE A 83 -8.83 -22.84 -39.64
C PHE A 83 -8.83 -21.37 -39.18
N LEU A 84 -8.89 -20.45 -40.15
CA LEU A 84 -8.90 -19.01 -39.87
C LEU A 84 -10.18 -18.58 -39.13
N LYS A 85 -11.33 -19.21 -39.37
CA LYS A 85 -12.56 -18.98 -38.59
C LYS A 85 -12.41 -19.34 -37.11
N HIS A 86 -11.66 -20.39 -36.78
CA HIS A 86 -11.40 -20.74 -35.38
C HIS A 86 -10.49 -19.71 -34.70
N LEU A 87 -9.51 -19.16 -35.43
CA LEU A 87 -8.63 -18.11 -34.95
C LEU A 87 -9.38 -16.78 -34.68
N PHE A 88 -10.37 -16.45 -35.52
CA PHE A 88 -11.18 -15.22 -35.43
C PHE A 88 -12.61 -15.46 -34.92
N SER A 89 -12.78 -16.46 -34.05
CA SER A 89 -14.09 -16.88 -33.52
C SER A 89 -14.91 -15.76 -32.84
N GLY A 90 -14.26 -14.71 -32.33
CA GLY A 90 -14.93 -13.53 -31.77
C GLY A 90 -15.67 -12.65 -32.78
N PHE A 91 -15.47 -12.84 -34.08
CA PHE A 91 -16.16 -12.10 -35.15
C PHE A 91 -17.37 -12.86 -35.72
N ASP A 92 -17.54 -14.15 -35.41
CA ASP A 92 -18.66 -15.01 -35.85
C ASP A 92 -19.82 -15.02 -34.81
N MET A 93 -20.04 -13.91 -34.10
CA MET A 93 -20.99 -13.86 -32.97
C MET A 93 -22.47 -13.88 -33.36
N ASN A 94 -22.80 -13.85 -34.65
CA ASN A 94 -24.16 -14.04 -35.14
C ASN A 94 -24.14 -15.05 -36.29
N ASN A 95 -24.99 -16.08 -36.21
CA ASN A 95 -25.35 -16.98 -37.32
C ASN A 95 -26.05 -16.22 -38.47
N SER A 96 -25.46 -15.15 -38.99
CA SER A 96 -25.87 -14.57 -40.26
C SER A 96 -25.22 -15.40 -41.37
N GLU A 97 -26.01 -15.84 -42.34
CA GLU A 97 -25.56 -16.65 -43.50
C GLU A 97 -24.43 -15.99 -44.31
N LYS A 98 -24.18 -14.69 -44.10
CA LYS A 98 -22.96 -14.00 -44.54
C LYS A 98 -21.90 -14.12 -43.45
N GLY A 99 -21.01 -15.11 -43.58
CA GLY A 99 -19.84 -15.26 -42.71
C GLY A 99 -18.87 -14.07 -42.80
N PHE A 100 -17.96 -13.99 -41.83
CA PHE A 100 -16.90 -12.97 -41.78
C PHE A 100 -16.10 -12.88 -43.11
N SER A 101 -16.02 -11.67 -43.68
CA SER A 101 -15.26 -11.37 -44.91
C SER A 101 -13.83 -10.88 -44.57
N PRO A 102 -12.78 -11.37 -45.25
CA PRO A 102 -11.39 -10.91 -45.09
C PRO A 102 -11.17 -9.44 -45.46
N GLU A 103 -12.16 -8.80 -46.07
CA GLU A 103 -12.09 -7.41 -46.51
C GLU A 103 -12.01 -6.41 -45.35
N VAL A 104 -12.39 -6.82 -44.12
CA VAL A 104 -12.30 -5.97 -42.92
C VAL A 104 -10.88 -5.50 -42.62
N PHE A 105 -9.85 -6.21 -43.10
CA PHE A 105 -8.45 -5.80 -42.95
C PHE A 105 -8.03 -4.66 -43.88
N PHE A 106 -8.84 -4.32 -44.88
CA PHE A 106 -8.56 -3.28 -45.87
C PHE A 106 -9.56 -2.13 -45.72
N LEU A 107 -9.06 -0.90 -45.70
CA LEU A 107 -9.88 0.30 -45.58
C LEU A 107 -10.14 0.89 -46.97
N GLU A 108 -11.31 0.62 -47.54
CA GLU A 108 -11.77 1.28 -48.78
C GLU A 108 -12.36 2.67 -48.52
N LEU A 109 -13.04 2.82 -47.38
CA LEU A 109 -13.70 4.06 -46.98
C LEU A 109 -13.21 4.50 -45.60
N LEU A 110 -12.82 5.77 -45.48
CA LEU A 110 -12.48 6.37 -44.19
C LEU A 110 -13.68 7.17 -43.65
N VAL A 111 -14.20 6.76 -42.51
CA VAL A 111 -15.32 7.45 -41.85
C VAL A 111 -14.82 8.76 -41.23
N VAL A 112 -15.39 9.88 -41.66
CA VAL A 112 -15.14 11.19 -41.05
C VAL A 112 -16.13 11.42 -39.90
N PRO A 113 -15.67 11.65 -38.66
CA PRO A 113 -16.57 11.88 -37.54
C PRO A 113 -17.41 13.16 -37.72
N PRO A 114 -18.67 13.18 -37.21
CA PRO A 114 -19.51 14.37 -37.23
C PRO A 114 -18.86 15.57 -36.54
N PHE A 115 -19.13 16.77 -37.02
CA PHE A 115 -18.48 18.02 -36.57
C PHE A 115 -18.51 18.25 -35.04
N ALA A 116 -19.59 17.84 -34.36
CA ALA A 116 -19.71 17.95 -32.90
C ALA A 116 -18.71 17.07 -32.12
N ILE A 117 -18.25 15.97 -32.74
CA ILE A 117 -17.23 15.07 -32.20
C ILE A 117 -15.84 15.50 -32.68
N SER A 118 -15.72 16.14 -33.84
CA SER A 118 -14.43 16.58 -34.40
C SER A 118 -13.73 17.69 -33.59
N PHE A 119 -14.50 18.55 -32.89
CA PHE A 119 -13.96 19.66 -32.07
C PHE A 119 -13.05 19.20 -30.90
N PRO A 120 -13.40 18.17 -30.11
CA PRO A 120 -12.51 17.63 -29.08
C PRO A 120 -11.37 16.73 -29.60
N PHE A 121 -11.44 16.23 -30.85
CA PHE A 121 -10.47 15.26 -31.38
C PHE A 121 -9.30 15.87 -32.16
N GLN A 122 -9.30 17.19 -32.44
CA GLN A 122 -8.19 17.91 -33.09
C GLN A 122 -7.49 17.11 -34.21
N ILE A 123 -8.24 16.39 -35.06
CA ILE A 123 -7.65 15.89 -36.30
C ILE A 123 -7.39 17.14 -37.11
N HIS A 124 -6.12 17.55 -37.16
CA HIS A 124 -5.76 18.86 -37.68
C HIS A 124 -6.28 18.98 -39.12
N PRO A 125 -6.99 20.07 -39.51
CA PRO A 125 -7.53 20.25 -40.86
C PRO A 125 -6.49 20.02 -41.97
N PHE A 126 -5.22 20.32 -41.64
CA PHE A 126 -4.05 20.06 -42.48
C PHE A 126 -3.84 18.58 -42.84
N ILE A 127 -4.07 17.65 -41.91
CA ILE A 127 -3.90 16.20 -42.12
C ILE A 127 -5.01 15.69 -43.04
N CYS A 128 -6.27 16.10 -42.80
CA CYS A 128 -7.39 15.75 -43.68
C CYS A 128 -7.21 16.32 -45.09
N ALA A 129 -6.79 17.57 -45.23
CA ALA A 129 -6.53 18.18 -46.54
C ALA A 129 -5.39 17.49 -47.30
N SER A 130 -4.32 17.08 -46.59
CA SER A 130 -3.20 16.34 -47.19
C SER A 130 -3.57 14.91 -47.57
N LEU A 131 -4.42 14.26 -46.77
CA LEU A 131 -4.96 12.92 -47.07
C LEU A 131 -5.86 12.94 -48.30
N MET A 132 -6.80 13.90 -48.38
CA MET A 132 -7.67 14.07 -49.55
C MET A 132 -6.86 14.32 -50.82
N ARG A 133 -5.84 15.20 -50.75
CA ARG A 133 -4.95 15.46 -51.89
C ARG A 133 -4.20 14.22 -52.35
N SER A 134 -3.62 13.44 -51.43
CA SER A 134 -2.94 12.18 -51.77
C SER A 134 -3.88 11.12 -52.34
N ALA A 135 -5.11 11.01 -51.85
CA ALA A 135 -6.10 10.06 -52.36
C ALA A 135 -6.53 10.41 -53.80
N MET A 136 -6.76 11.69 -54.08
CA MET A 136 -7.05 12.17 -55.44
C MET A 136 -5.89 11.85 -56.39
N CYS A 137 -4.65 12.12 -55.97
CA CYS A 137 -3.48 11.82 -56.81
C CYS A 137 -3.31 10.32 -57.13
N VAL A 138 -3.64 9.42 -56.21
CA VAL A 138 -3.59 7.97 -56.45
C VAL A 138 -4.67 7.55 -57.45
N HIS A 139 -5.88 8.11 -57.35
CA HIS A 139 -6.98 7.85 -58.27
C HIS A 139 -6.63 8.30 -59.70
N ASP A 140 -6.12 9.52 -59.84
CA ASP A 140 -5.76 10.10 -61.15
C ASP A 140 -4.61 9.32 -61.82
N LEU A 141 -3.57 8.92 -61.06
CA LEU A 141 -2.47 8.09 -61.57
C LEU A 141 -2.91 6.67 -61.96
N SER A 142 -3.84 6.08 -61.20
CA SER A 142 -4.36 4.74 -61.51
C SER A 142 -5.25 4.76 -62.75
N PHE A 143 -6.03 5.83 -62.93
CA PHE A 143 -6.84 6.05 -64.13
C PHE A 143 -5.96 6.20 -65.39
N LEU A 144 -4.89 7.00 -65.30
CA LEU A 144 -3.89 7.18 -66.37
C LEU A 144 -3.14 5.88 -66.72
N GLN A 145 -3.02 4.94 -65.78
CA GLN A 145 -2.42 3.63 -66.05
C GLN A 145 -3.39 2.64 -66.74
N SER A 146 -4.70 2.79 -66.52
CA SER A 146 -5.74 1.92 -67.11
C SER A 146 -6.22 2.37 -68.49
N SER A 147 -6.02 3.64 -68.82
CA SER A 147 -6.36 4.21 -70.13
C SER A 147 -5.12 4.17 -71.03
N GLU A 148 -5.03 3.19 -71.93
CA GLU A 148 -3.99 3.12 -72.98
C GLU A 148 -4.16 4.21 -74.07
N SER A 149 -4.42 5.47 -73.69
CA SER A 149 -4.68 6.56 -74.63
C SER A 149 -3.55 7.60 -74.65
N THR A 150 -2.96 7.74 -75.83
CA THR A 150 -1.81 8.57 -76.25
C THR A 150 -1.99 10.10 -76.19
N GLU A 151 -2.93 10.64 -75.41
CA GLU A 151 -3.07 12.11 -75.25
C GLU A 151 -3.17 12.48 -73.76
N ILE A 152 -2.00 12.75 -73.17
CA ILE A 152 -1.89 13.35 -71.83
C ILE A 152 -2.05 14.87 -71.98
N SER A 153 -3.04 15.47 -71.33
CA SER A 153 -3.26 16.92 -71.41
C SER A 153 -2.07 17.70 -70.79
N GLN A 154 -1.80 18.94 -71.22
CA GLN A 154 -0.70 19.76 -70.68
C GLN A 154 -0.79 20.01 -69.16
N ILE A 155 -2.00 19.91 -68.61
CA ILE A 155 -2.31 20.02 -67.17
C ILE A 155 -1.81 18.79 -66.41
N ASP A 156 -1.86 17.60 -67.03
CA ASP A 156 -1.41 16.34 -66.44
C ASP A 156 0.13 16.24 -66.40
N GLN A 157 0.84 16.87 -67.35
CA GLN A 157 2.31 16.89 -67.35
C GLN A 157 2.91 17.76 -66.23
N THR A 158 2.27 18.88 -65.89
CA THR A 158 2.67 19.72 -64.74
C THR A 158 2.37 19.03 -63.41
N PHE A 159 1.27 18.27 -63.34
CA PHE A 159 0.93 17.44 -62.19
C PHE A 159 1.92 16.27 -62.00
N LEU A 160 2.27 15.56 -63.07
CA LEU A 160 3.20 14.43 -63.05
C LEU A 160 4.64 14.83 -62.68
N THR A 161 5.08 16.03 -63.02
CA THR A 161 6.42 16.53 -62.68
C THR A 161 6.59 16.89 -61.20
N GLY A 162 5.49 17.13 -60.47
CA GLY A 162 5.50 17.39 -59.02
C GLY A 162 5.64 16.16 -58.12
N ILE A 163 5.56 14.94 -58.69
CA ILE A 163 5.60 13.67 -57.95
C ILE A 163 6.96 12.98 -58.15
N GLN A 164 7.60 12.58 -57.06
CA GLN A 164 8.91 11.91 -57.09
C GLN A 164 8.81 10.51 -57.71
N GLY A 165 9.59 10.25 -58.77
CA GLY A 165 9.71 8.95 -59.44
C GLY A 165 10.13 9.10 -60.90
N LEU A 166 10.89 8.14 -61.44
CA LEU A 166 11.36 8.16 -62.83
C LEU A 166 10.32 7.56 -63.80
N THR A 167 9.62 6.52 -63.36
CA THR A 167 8.55 5.86 -64.11
C THR A 167 7.17 6.19 -63.55
N LEU A 168 6.12 6.04 -64.36
CA LEU A 168 4.72 6.22 -63.90
C LEU A 168 4.39 5.27 -62.74
N THR A 169 4.90 4.04 -62.80
CA THR A 169 4.77 3.01 -61.76
C THR A 169 5.48 3.38 -60.47
N ASP A 170 6.70 3.93 -60.53
CA ASP A 170 7.42 4.41 -59.34
C ASP A 170 6.69 5.59 -58.66
N LYS A 171 6.14 6.51 -59.46
CA LYS A 171 5.33 7.63 -58.94
C LYS A 171 4.08 7.13 -58.21
N LEU A 172 3.41 6.12 -58.78
CA LEU A 172 2.25 5.48 -58.16
C LEU A 172 2.63 4.78 -56.83
N TYR A 173 3.74 4.02 -56.79
CA TYR A 173 4.21 3.39 -55.56
C TYR A 173 4.56 4.38 -54.45
N ASN A 174 5.26 5.47 -54.79
CA ASN A 174 5.59 6.53 -53.84
C ASN A 174 4.33 7.22 -53.29
N MET A 175 3.31 7.43 -54.13
CA MET A 175 2.05 8.02 -53.69
C MET A 175 1.23 7.06 -52.82
N TRP A 176 1.22 5.76 -53.10
CA TRP A 176 0.61 4.74 -52.24
C TRP A 176 1.26 4.69 -50.85
N ILE A 177 2.59 4.74 -50.78
CA ILE A 177 3.34 4.79 -49.51
C ILE A 177 3.00 6.07 -48.74
N ARG A 178 2.88 7.20 -49.44
CA ARG A 178 2.52 8.49 -48.84
C ARG A 178 1.08 8.49 -48.31
N LEU A 179 0.13 7.96 -49.08
CA LEU A 179 -1.27 7.80 -48.67
C LEU A 179 -1.36 6.91 -47.44
N GLN A 180 -0.70 5.75 -47.44
CA GLN A 180 -0.63 4.86 -46.28
C GLN A 180 -0.03 5.56 -45.05
N SER A 181 1.01 6.38 -45.24
CA SER A 181 1.63 7.15 -44.16
C SER A 181 0.67 8.19 -43.58
N HIS A 182 -0.08 8.92 -44.41
CA HIS A 182 -1.10 9.85 -43.93
C HIS A 182 -2.25 9.15 -43.19
N VAL A 183 -2.73 8.00 -43.67
CA VAL A 183 -3.72 7.18 -42.96
C VAL A 183 -3.17 6.71 -41.63
N ASN A 184 -1.92 6.24 -41.60
CA ASN A 184 -1.26 5.81 -40.36
C ASN A 184 -1.21 6.95 -39.33
N ILE A 185 -0.87 8.18 -39.72
CA ILE A 185 -0.82 9.34 -38.80
C ILE A 185 -2.18 9.61 -38.13
N VAL A 186 -3.29 9.43 -38.86
CA VAL A 186 -4.64 9.64 -38.30
C VAL A 186 -4.94 8.67 -37.16
N PHE A 187 -4.55 7.39 -37.31
CA PHE A 187 -4.79 6.37 -36.30
C PHE A 187 -3.70 6.33 -35.21
N ASP A 188 -2.44 6.33 -35.62
CA ASP A 188 -1.25 6.20 -34.77
C ASP A 188 -0.08 7.06 -35.29
N SER A 189 0.19 8.15 -34.56
CA SER A 189 1.29 9.07 -34.87
C SER A 189 2.70 8.47 -34.74
N ASP A 190 2.84 7.36 -34.02
CA ASP A 190 4.14 6.70 -33.81
C ASP A 190 4.56 5.83 -34.99
N MET A 191 3.61 5.47 -35.86
CA MET A 191 3.87 4.69 -37.07
C MET A 191 4.52 5.52 -38.19
N ASP A 192 4.47 6.84 -38.11
CA ASP A 192 5.20 7.72 -39.01
C ASP A 192 6.63 7.98 -38.53
N LYS A 193 7.57 7.81 -39.46
CA LYS A 193 9.02 8.02 -39.29
C LYS A 193 9.55 9.17 -40.16
N LEU A 194 8.71 9.72 -41.05
CA LEU A 194 9.11 10.71 -42.05
C LEU A 194 8.89 12.14 -41.56
N MET A 195 7.85 12.41 -40.77
CA MET A 195 7.56 13.75 -40.23
C MET A 195 8.23 13.99 -38.86
N THR A 196 8.85 15.16 -38.71
CA THR A 196 9.50 15.59 -37.46
C THR A 196 8.50 16.15 -36.44
N GLU A 197 7.43 16.79 -36.92
CA GLU A 197 6.32 17.27 -36.08
C GLU A 197 5.20 16.23 -36.03
N LYS A 198 5.03 15.59 -34.87
CA LYS A 198 4.02 14.55 -34.66
C LYS A 198 2.76 15.12 -34.03
N PHE A 199 1.64 15.04 -34.75
CA PHE A 199 0.31 15.31 -34.21
C PHE A 199 -0.28 14.06 -33.57
N PRO A 200 -1.05 14.16 -32.47
CA PRO A 200 -1.61 12.98 -31.81
C PRO A 200 -2.69 12.32 -32.69
N GLY A 201 -2.51 11.04 -33.00
CA GLY A 201 -3.54 10.21 -33.63
C GLY A 201 -4.65 9.81 -32.66
N ILE A 202 -5.68 9.14 -33.19
CA ILE A 202 -6.83 8.64 -32.43
C ILE A 202 -6.37 7.74 -31.26
N ARG A 203 -5.39 6.86 -31.49
CA ARG A 203 -4.85 5.96 -30.46
C ARG A 203 -4.28 6.73 -29.27
N GLN A 204 -3.48 7.77 -29.52
CA GLN A 204 -2.87 8.58 -28.48
C GLN A 204 -3.92 9.35 -27.64
N LEU A 205 -5.03 9.77 -28.25
CA LEU A 205 -6.16 10.41 -27.55
C LEU A 205 -6.92 9.45 -26.64
N LEU A 206 -6.96 8.16 -26.99
CA LEU A 206 -7.64 7.13 -26.22
C LEU A 206 -6.78 6.56 -25.08
N GLU A 207 -5.52 6.18 -25.36
CA GLU A 207 -4.70 5.36 -24.45
C GLU A 207 -3.96 6.14 -23.36
N LYS A 208 -3.68 7.43 -23.58
CA LYS A 208 -2.86 8.23 -22.64
C LYS A 208 -3.55 8.36 -21.26
N LYS A 209 -2.76 8.70 -20.24
CA LYS A 209 -3.29 8.99 -18.89
C LYS A 209 -4.33 10.13 -18.91
N GLU A 210 -4.07 11.14 -19.72
CA GLU A 210 -4.98 12.26 -20.01
C GLU A 210 -5.99 11.92 -21.13
N GLY A 211 -5.97 10.69 -21.62
CA GLY A 211 -6.85 10.22 -22.69
C GLY A 211 -8.29 9.99 -22.22
N LEU A 212 -9.17 9.78 -23.20
CA LEU A 212 -10.63 9.75 -23.03
C LEU A 212 -11.09 8.80 -21.92
N PHE A 213 -10.61 7.55 -21.94
CA PHE A 213 -11.07 6.52 -20.99
C PHE A 213 -10.80 6.90 -19.55
N ARG A 214 -9.59 7.39 -19.23
CA ARG A 214 -9.21 7.64 -17.83
C ARG A 214 -9.68 9.00 -17.33
N LYS A 215 -9.61 10.03 -18.17
CA LYS A 215 -9.86 11.42 -17.77
C LYS A 215 -11.31 11.87 -17.89
N HIS A 216 -12.05 11.28 -18.83
CA HIS A 216 -13.40 11.74 -19.19
C HIS A 216 -14.48 10.66 -19.08
N MET A 217 -14.12 9.37 -19.04
CA MET A 217 -15.07 8.30 -18.73
C MET A 217 -14.98 7.87 -17.25
N MET A 218 -13.80 7.44 -16.80
CA MET A 218 -13.61 6.93 -15.42
C MET A 218 -13.53 8.04 -14.38
N GLY A 219 -12.77 9.11 -14.66
CA GLY A 219 -12.81 10.36 -13.91
C GLY A 219 -13.69 11.36 -14.65
N LYS A 220 -14.50 12.13 -13.93
CA LYS A 220 -15.27 13.24 -14.49
C LYS A 220 -15.24 14.41 -13.53
N ARG A 221 -15.33 15.63 -14.08
CA ARG A 221 -15.74 16.78 -13.28
C ARG A 221 -17.24 16.66 -13.04
N VAL A 222 -17.68 17.02 -11.84
CA VAL A 222 -19.08 16.87 -11.41
C VAL A 222 -19.62 18.23 -10.99
N ASP A 223 -20.89 18.45 -11.27
CA ASP A 223 -21.65 19.59 -10.76
C ASP A 223 -22.06 19.37 -9.30
N TYR A 224 -22.65 20.39 -8.66
CA TYR A 224 -23.11 20.35 -7.26
C TYR A 224 -22.04 19.87 -6.28
N ALA A 225 -20.82 20.38 -6.47
CA ALA A 225 -19.69 20.15 -5.58
C ALA A 225 -19.04 21.47 -5.18
N ALA A 226 -18.43 21.50 -4.00
CA ALA A 226 -17.68 22.62 -3.48
C ALA A 226 -16.31 22.14 -2.99
N ARG A 227 -15.35 23.07 -2.90
CA ARG A 227 -14.04 22.82 -2.32
C ARG A 227 -13.67 24.01 -1.44
N SER A 228 -13.14 23.73 -0.26
CA SER A 228 -12.55 24.74 0.61
C SER A 228 -11.49 24.13 1.50
N VAL A 229 -10.68 25.01 2.10
CA VAL A 229 -9.81 24.67 3.21
C VAL A 229 -10.68 24.22 4.38
N ILE A 230 -10.20 23.23 5.13
CA ILE A 230 -10.84 22.79 6.36
C ILE A 230 -10.25 23.49 7.59
N CYS A 231 -11.11 23.80 8.55
CA CYS A 231 -10.71 24.29 9.86
C CYS A 231 -11.36 23.41 10.94
N PRO A 232 -10.72 23.28 12.10
CA PRO A 232 -11.28 22.47 13.18
C PRO A 232 -12.52 23.13 13.80
N ASP A 233 -13.46 22.29 14.23
CA ASP A 233 -14.57 22.67 15.12
C ASP A 233 -14.96 21.47 16.00
N MET A 234 -15.09 21.72 17.30
CA MET A 234 -15.36 20.73 18.35
C MET A 234 -16.80 20.78 18.88
N TYR A 235 -17.58 21.77 18.47
CA TYR A 235 -18.98 21.92 18.90
C TYR A 235 -19.94 21.18 17.97
N ILE A 236 -19.55 20.96 16.71
CA ILE A 236 -20.30 20.14 15.76
C ILE A 236 -20.19 18.64 16.09
N GLY A 237 -21.16 17.85 15.63
CA GLY A 237 -21.17 16.41 15.75
C GLY A 237 -20.01 15.74 14.98
N THR A 238 -19.61 14.52 15.38
CA THR A 238 -18.63 13.73 14.60
C THR A 238 -19.14 13.33 13.23
N ASN A 239 -20.46 13.30 13.03
CA ASN A 239 -21.10 13.04 11.76
C ASN A 239 -21.51 14.31 11.02
N GLU A 240 -21.18 15.49 11.55
CA GLU A 240 -21.52 16.78 10.95
C GLU A 240 -20.32 17.44 10.27
N ILE A 241 -20.63 18.26 9.26
CA ILE A 241 -19.70 19.20 8.64
C ILE A 241 -20.29 20.60 8.69
N GLY A 242 -19.52 21.55 9.18
CA GLY A 242 -19.91 22.96 9.15
C GLY A 242 -19.80 23.53 7.74
N ILE A 243 -20.92 23.96 7.19
CA ILE A 243 -21.04 24.53 5.85
C ILE A 243 -21.17 26.06 5.95
N PRO A 244 -20.28 26.82 5.28
CA PRO A 244 -20.36 28.27 5.24
C PRO A 244 -21.56 28.72 4.40
N MET A 245 -22.11 29.89 4.75
CA MET A 245 -23.30 30.45 4.09
C MET A 245 -23.14 30.63 2.58
N VAL A 246 -21.90 30.88 2.12
CA VAL A 246 -21.55 31.01 0.70
C VAL A 246 -21.86 29.73 -0.07
N PHE A 247 -21.58 28.57 0.50
CA PHE A 247 -21.93 27.29 -0.12
C PHE A 247 -23.40 26.96 0.08
N ALA A 248 -23.96 27.30 1.24
CA ALA A 248 -25.34 27.00 1.57
C ALA A 248 -26.35 27.66 0.60
N THR A 249 -26.05 28.86 0.12
CA THR A 249 -26.89 29.60 -0.84
C THR A 249 -26.68 29.20 -2.31
N LYS A 250 -25.62 28.44 -2.62
CA LYS A 250 -25.28 28.04 -4.00
C LYS A 250 -25.60 26.59 -4.30
N LEU A 251 -25.41 25.70 -3.33
CA LEU A 251 -25.73 24.28 -3.48
C LEU A 251 -27.24 24.09 -3.34
N THR A 252 -27.86 23.53 -4.38
CA THR A 252 -29.30 23.27 -4.40
C THR A 252 -29.63 21.80 -4.56
N TYR A 253 -30.80 21.41 -4.06
CA TYR A 253 -31.36 20.07 -4.15
C TYR A 253 -32.72 20.10 -4.86
N PRO A 254 -32.94 19.27 -5.90
CA PRO A 254 -34.22 19.18 -6.59
C PRO A 254 -35.24 18.44 -5.70
N GLN A 255 -36.02 19.19 -4.92
CA GLN A 255 -37.06 18.61 -4.06
C GLN A 255 -38.40 18.58 -4.81
N PRO A 256 -39.00 17.40 -5.04
CA PRO A 256 -40.35 17.31 -5.60
C PRO A 256 -41.37 17.93 -4.63
N VAL A 257 -42.31 18.71 -5.16
CA VAL A 257 -43.37 19.34 -4.39
C VAL A 257 -44.46 18.34 -4.10
N THR A 258 -44.85 18.26 -2.82
CA THR A 258 -45.85 17.33 -2.32
C THR A 258 -46.72 18.02 -1.27
N PRO A 259 -47.91 17.49 -0.94
CA PRO A 259 -48.78 18.12 0.05
C PRO A 259 -48.15 18.31 1.43
N TRP A 260 -47.20 17.45 1.82
CA TRP A 260 -46.55 17.51 3.13
C TRP A 260 -45.43 18.55 3.22
N ASN A 261 -44.67 18.78 2.14
CA ASN A 261 -43.54 19.71 2.14
C ASN A 261 -43.85 21.08 1.50
N VAL A 262 -45.04 21.27 0.91
CA VAL A 262 -45.39 22.51 0.19
C VAL A 262 -45.23 23.76 1.03
N LYS A 263 -45.52 23.71 2.33
CA LYS A 263 -45.42 24.88 3.22
C LYS A 263 -43.97 25.37 3.31
N GLU A 264 -43.03 24.44 3.49
CA GLU A 264 -41.60 24.73 3.56
C GLU A 264 -41.06 25.21 2.20
N LEU A 265 -41.46 24.54 1.11
CA LEU A 265 -41.01 24.89 -0.23
C LEU A 265 -41.58 26.24 -0.71
N ARG A 266 -42.81 26.59 -0.32
CA ARG A 266 -43.36 27.93 -0.54
C ARG A 266 -42.50 28.98 0.12
N GLN A 267 -42.13 28.78 1.38
CA GLN A 267 -41.27 29.71 2.09
C GLN A 267 -39.88 29.82 1.43
N ALA A 268 -39.31 28.70 0.99
CA ALA A 268 -38.04 28.70 0.27
C ALA A 268 -38.10 29.51 -1.04
N VAL A 269 -39.19 29.39 -1.80
CA VAL A 269 -39.42 30.17 -3.03
C VAL A 269 -39.59 31.65 -2.74
N LEU A 270 -40.31 32.02 -1.67
CA LEU A 270 -40.46 33.42 -1.22
C LEU A 270 -39.12 34.04 -0.84
N ASN A 271 -38.32 33.32 -0.05
CA ASN A 271 -36.98 33.75 0.37
C ASN A 271 -36.03 33.95 -0.84
N GLY A 272 -36.22 33.16 -1.91
CA GLY A 272 -35.46 33.26 -3.16
C GLY A 272 -34.00 32.82 -3.02
N PRO A 273 -33.13 33.19 -3.98
CA PRO A 273 -31.75 32.67 -4.04
C PRO A 273 -30.76 33.35 -3.08
N SER A 274 -31.11 34.50 -2.49
CA SER A 274 -30.19 35.29 -1.67
C SER A 274 -30.31 35.03 -0.17
N ILE A 275 -31.47 34.61 0.31
CA ILE A 275 -31.75 34.38 1.73
C ILE A 275 -31.80 32.87 1.98
N HIS A 276 -31.05 32.39 2.96
CA HIS A 276 -31.08 30.99 3.40
C HIS A 276 -32.01 30.81 4.62
N PRO A 277 -32.84 29.76 4.67
CA PRO A 277 -33.09 28.74 3.65
C PRO A 277 -33.97 29.27 2.50
N GLY A 278 -33.53 29.06 1.26
CA GLY A 278 -34.16 29.64 0.06
C GLY A 278 -34.21 28.65 -1.11
N ALA A 279 -34.47 29.15 -2.31
CA ALA A 279 -34.51 28.36 -3.54
C ALA A 279 -34.00 29.16 -4.75
N SER A 280 -33.41 28.46 -5.73
CA SER A 280 -32.83 29.10 -6.93
C SER A 280 -33.77 29.08 -8.14
N MET A 281 -34.47 27.97 -8.37
CA MET A 281 -35.34 27.78 -9.53
C MET A 281 -36.44 26.75 -9.25
N VAL A 282 -37.51 26.81 -10.05
CA VAL A 282 -38.61 25.84 -10.05
C VAL A 282 -38.73 25.22 -11.44
N ILE A 283 -38.79 23.90 -11.49
CA ILE A 283 -39.00 23.12 -12.71
C ILE A 283 -40.48 22.73 -12.74
N ASN A 284 -41.17 23.12 -13.81
CA ASN A 284 -42.59 22.83 -14.01
C ASN A 284 -42.79 21.41 -14.59
N GLU A 285 -44.04 20.95 -14.67
CA GLU A 285 -44.40 19.60 -15.13
C GLU A 285 -44.09 19.36 -16.62
N ASP A 286 -43.99 20.42 -17.42
CA ASP A 286 -43.60 20.40 -18.84
C ASP A 286 -42.06 20.29 -19.02
N GLY A 287 -41.29 20.43 -17.94
CA GLY A 287 -39.83 20.46 -17.94
C GLY A 287 -39.23 21.86 -18.14
N SER A 288 -40.05 22.90 -18.27
CA SER A 288 -39.58 24.29 -18.32
C SER A 288 -38.99 24.70 -16.96
N ARG A 289 -37.94 25.52 -17.00
CA ARG A 289 -37.22 25.99 -15.80
C ARG A 289 -37.51 27.47 -15.58
N THR A 290 -38.12 27.79 -14.45
CA THR A 290 -38.33 29.18 -14.01
C THR A 290 -37.27 29.55 -12.99
N ILE A 291 -36.37 30.47 -13.35
CA ILE A 291 -35.33 30.98 -12.45
C ILE A 291 -35.96 32.03 -11.54
N LEU A 292 -35.74 31.93 -10.23
CA LEU A 292 -36.29 32.86 -9.26
C LEU A 292 -35.46 34.15 -9.23
N SER A 293 -36.12 35.30 -9.41
CA SER A 293 -35.47 36.60 -9.31
C SER A 293 -35.04 36.90 -7.87
N SER A 294 -33.84 37.46 -7.70
CA SER A 294 -33.33 37.91 -6.39
C SER A 294 -34.00 39.19 -5.90
N SER A 295 -34.49 40.04 -6.80
CA SER A 295 -35.08 41.36 -6.48
C SER A 295 -36.60 41.37 -6.51
N ASN A 296 -37.23 40.62 -7.42
CA ASN A 296 -38.68 40.68 -7.62
C ASN A 296 -39.42 39.73 -6.65
N LEU A 297 -40.10 40.29 -5.65
CA LEU A 297 -40.90 39.53 -4.69
C LEU A 297 -42.23 39.03 -5.29
N THR A 298 -42.89 39.86 -6.11
CA THR A 298 -44.21 39.52 -6.70
C THR A 298 -44.14 38.28 -7.60
N GLN A 299 -43.06 38.15 -8.38
CA GLN A 299 -42.81 36.95 -9.18
C GLN A 299 -42.70 35.70 -8.30
N ARG A 300 -41.97 35.80 -7.18
CA ARG A 300 -41.79 34.69 -6.23
C ARG A 300 -43.10 34.30 -5.55
N GLU A 301 -43.91 35.27 -5.15
CA GLU A 301 -45.24 35.02 -4.58
C GLU A 301 -46.17 34.30 -5.56
N ALA A 302 -46.19 34.73 -6.83
CA ALA A 302 -46.99 34.09 -7.87
C ALA A 302 -46.59 32.62 -8.06
N VAL A 303 -45.29 32.35 -8.21
CA VAL A 303 -44.75 30.98 -8.36
C VAL A 303 -45.03 30.13 -7.12
N ALA A 304 -44.85 30.68 -5.91
CA ALA A 304 -45.10 29.96 -4.65
C ALA A 304 -46.57 29.53 -4.51
N LYS A 305 -47.53 30.38 -4.91
CA LYS A 305 -48.97 30.04 -4.90
C LYS A 305 -49.29 28.89 -5.85
N GLN A 306 -48.61 28.83 -7.00
CA GLN A 306 -48.81 27.86 -8.08
C GLN A 306 -48.09 26.50 -7.88
N LEU A 307 -47.39 26.25 -6.77
CA LEU A 307 -46.60 25.02 -6.62
C LEU A 307 -47.42 23.71 -6.64
N LEU A 308 -48.68 23.74 -6.22
CA LEU A 308 -49.59 22.58 -6.23
C LEU A 308 -50.68 22.67 -7.31
N THR A 309 -50.71 23.74 -8.11
CA THR A 309 -51.73 23.87 -9.16
C THR A 309 -51.37 22.93 -10.31
N PRO A 310 -52.23 21.95 -10.66
CA PRO A 310 -51.97 21.04 -11.76
C PRO A 310 -51.95 21.79 -13.09
N SER A 311 -50.95 21.50 -13.94
CA SER A 311 -50.91 22.00 -15.31
C SER A 311 -51.93 21.25 -16.18
N THR A 312 -52.55 21.93 -17.15
CA THR A 312 -53.49 21.35 -18.14
C THR A 312 -52.78 20.79 -19.38
N GLY A 313 -51.46 20.92 -19.49
CA GLY A 313 -50.66 20.49 -20.66
C GLY A 313 -50.09 19.07 -20.58
N GLN A 314 -49.33 18.67 -21.61
CA GLN A 314 -48.60 17.38 -21.61
C GLN A 314 -47.53 17.36 -20.51
N HIS A 315 -47.70 16.45 -19.54
CA HIS A 315 -46.75 16.26 -18.44
C HIS A 315 -45.56 15.41 -18.89
N ARG A 316 -44.34 15.96 -18.83
CA ARG A 316 -43.10 15.17 -18.90
C ARG A 316 -42.65 14.68 -17.53
N ILE A 317 -42.99 15.44 -16.49
CA ILE A 317 -42.61 15.19 -15.10
C ILE A 317 -43.90 15.16 -14.27
N PRO A 318 -44.06 14.21 -13.33
CA PRO A 318 -45.32 14.02 -12.60
C PRO A 318 -45.69 15.17 -11.65
N MET A 319 -44.71 15.97 -11.21
CA MET A 319 -44.92 17.07 -10.26
C MET A 319 -43.86 18.14 -10.43
N LYS A 320 -44.15 19.37 -9.98
CA LYS A 320 -43.16 20.46 -9.94
C LYS A 320 -42.02 20.14 -8.99
N ILE A 321 -40.83 20.61 -9.32
CA ILE A 321 -39.61 20.41 -8.53
C ILE A 321 -39.04 21.76 -8.15
N VAL A 322 -38.79 21.98 -6.86
CA VAL A 322 -38.16 23.21 -6.35
C VAL A 322 -36.70 22.90 -6.03
N ASN A 323 -35.78 23.64 -6.64
CA ASN A 323 -34.36 23.55 -6.33
C ASN A 323 -34.06 24.39 -5.09
N ARG A 324 -34.35 23.81 -3.91
CA ARG A 324 -34.11 24.43 -2.60
C ARG A 324 -32.62 24.46 -2.26
N HIS A 325 -32.19 25.41 -1.44
CA HIS A 325 -30.86 25.42 -0.85
C HIS A 325 -30.63 24.19 0.05
N ILE A 326 -29.37 23.84 0.26
CA ILE A 326 -28.98 22.83 1.26
C ILE A 326 -29.39 23.30 2.67
N ILE A 327 -29.95 22.40 3.47
CA ILE A 327 -30.43 22.69 4.84
C ILE A 327 -29.71 21.82 5.88
N ASN A 328 -29.91 22.13 7.16
CA ASN A 328 -29.35 21.32 8.24
C ASN A 328 -29.87 19.88 8.14
N GLY A 329 -28.98 18.92 8.27
CA GLY A 329 -29.29 17.50 8.17
C GLY A 329 -29.11 16.90 6.77
N ASP A 330 -29.05 17.71 5.70
CA ASP A 330 -28.74 17.20 4.35
C ASP A 330 -27.34 16.56 4.31
N VAL A 331 -27.19 15.46 3.57
CA VAL A 331 -25.92 14.72 3.52
C VAL A 331 -25.00 15.19 2.40
N LEU A 332 -23.70 15.29 2.70
CA LEU A 332 -22.63 15.63 1.78
C LEU A 332 -21.54 14.55 1.82
N LEU A 333 -21.06 14.14 0.65
CA LEU A 333 -19.90 13.25 0.54
C LEU A 333 -18.62 14.08 0.54
N LEU A 334 -17.84 13.96 1.61
CA LEU A 334 -16.57 14.63 1.76
C LEU A 334 -15.42 13.72 1.37
N ASN A 335 -14.52 14.21 0.52
CA ASN A 335 -13.28 13.53 0.18
C ASN A 335 -12.05 14.42 0.42
N ARG A 336 -10.95 13.78 0.85
CA ARG A 336 -9.61 14.37 0.83
C ARG A 336 -8.78 13.72 -0.26
N GLN A 337 -8.10 14.53 -1.06
CA GLN A 337 -7.18 14.03 -2.09
C GLN A 337 -5.76 13.91 -1.50
N PRO A 338 -5.03 12.80 -1.73
CA PRO A 338 -5.43 11.60 -2.49
C PRO A 338 -6.30 10.62 -1.67
N THR A 339 -7.33 10.06 -2.30
CA THR A 339 -8.20 9.03 -1.70
C THR A 339 -7.56 7.64 -1.82
N LEU A 340 -6.99 7.11 -0.74
CA LEU A 340 -6.26 5.83 -0.73
C LEU A 340 -7.11 4.63 -0.31
N HIS A 341 -8.14 4.87 0.48
CA HIS A 341 -9.01 3.85 1.07
C HIS A 341 -10.45 4.39 1.20
N ARG A 342 -11.43 3.50 1.32
CA ARG A 342 -12.86 3.85 1.44
C ARG A 342 -13.13 4.92 2.51
N PRO A 343 -12.55 4.86 3.73
CA PRO A 343 -12.75 5.91 4.75
C PRO A 343 -12.23 7.31 4.40
N SER A 344 -11.47 7.49 3.31
CA SER A 344 -11.12 8.82 2.79
C SER A 344 -12.26 9.51 2.03
N ILE A 345 -13.39 8.83 1.82
CA ILE A 345 -14.65 9.41 1.38
C ILE A 345 -15.77 8.98 2.32
N GLN A 346 -16.34 9.94 3.05
CA GLN A 346 -17.38 9.68 4.04
C GLN A 346 -18.52 10.68 3.88
N ALA A 347 -19.71 10.27 4.28
CA ALA A 347 -20.89 11.10 4.27
C ALA A 347 -21.05 11.82 5.62
N HIS A 348 -21.23 13.13 5.58
CA HIS A 348 -21.45 13.99 6.74
C HIS A 348 -22.76 14.75 6.57
N CYS A 349 -23.47 14.96 7.66
CA CYS A 349 -24.64 15.83 7.72
C CYS A 349 -24.20 17.30 7.71
N ALA A 350 -24.82 18.09 6.84
CA ALA A 350 -24.57 19.51 6.74
C ALA A 350 -25.10 20.22 7.98
N ARG A 351 -24.27 21.09 8.56
CA ARG A 351 -24.63 22.05 9.59
C ARG A 351 -24.25 23.44 9.10
N ILE A 352 -25.24 24.27 8.79
CA ILE A 352 -24.99 25.63 8.30
C ILE A 352 -24.48 26.49 9.47
N LEU A 353 -23.31 27.09 9.27
CA LEU A 353 -22.67 28.00 10.23
C LEU A 353 -22.63 29.42 9.64
N PRO A 354 -23.39 30.39 10.19
CA PRO A 354 -23.34 31.77 9.75
C PRO A 354 -22.01 32.44 10.15
N GLY A 355 -21.51 33.35 9.30
CA GLY A 355 -20.24 34.08 9.53
C GLY A 355 -18.97 33.33 9.13
N GLU A 356 -19.07 32.02 8.92
CA GLU A 356 -17.95 31.18 8.47
C GLU A 356 -17.73 31.26 6.95
N LYS A 357 -16.46 31.13 6.53
CA LYS A 357 -16.05 31.13 5.11
C LYS A 357 -15.47 29.80 4.64
N VAL A 358 -15.09 28.95 5.58
CA VAL A 358 -14.37 27.69 5.37
C VAL A 358 -15.20 26.50 5.86
N LEU A 359 -14.85 25.30 5.42
CA LEU A 359 -15.47 24.09 5.94
C LEU A 359 -14.98 23.81 7.37
N ARG A 360 -15.89 23.49 8.28
CA ARG A 360 -15.54 23.19 9.68
C ARG A 360 -15.70 21.70 9.98
N LEU A 361 -14.62 21.02 10.36
CA LEU A 361 -14.58 19.57 10.56
C LEU A 361 -14.21 19.19 11.99
N HIS A 362 -14.83 18.13 12.51
CA HIS A 362 -14.51 17.59 13.83
C HIS A 362 -13.19 16.80 13.86
N TYR A 363 -12.39 16.99 14.92
CA TYR A 363 -11.07 16.35 15.10
C TYR A 363 -11.07 14.82 15.02
N ALA A 364 -12.16 14.20 15.46
CA ALA A 364 -12.27 12.73 15.47
C ALA A 364 -12.11 12.11 14.08
N ASN A 365 -12.44 12.84 13.02
CA ASN A 365 -12.43 12.35 11.64
C ASN A 365 -11.08 12.58 10.94
N CYS A 366 -10.18 13.37 11.51
CA CYS A 366 -8.89 13.72 10.90
C CYS A 366 -8.07 12.49 10.54
N LYS A 367 -8.09 11.43 11.36
CA LYS A 367 -7.36 10.19 11.08
C LYS A 367 -7.94 9.43 9.87
N ALA A 368 -9.24 9.47 9.63
CA ALA A 368 -9.86 8.83 8.47
C ALA A 368 -9.47 9.52 7.15
N TYR A 369 -9.36 10.85 7.17
CA TYR A 369 -8.91 11.63 6.02
C TYR A 369 -7.38 11.80 5.94
N ASN A 370 -6.66 11.40 6.98
CA ASN A 370 -5.24 11.69 7.20
C ASN A 370 -4.93 13.20 7.11
N ALA A 371 -5.80 14.04 7.67
CA ALA A 371 -5.77 15.50 7.60
C ALA A 371 -5.16 16.14 8.86
N ASP A 372 -4.50 17.29 8.71
CA ASP A 372 -3.74 17.98 9.76
C ASP A 372 -3.99 19.50 9.89
N PHE A 373 -5.02 20.04 9.22
CA PHE A 373 -5.48 21.45 9.35
C PHE A 373 -4.41 22.52 9.09
N ASP A 374 -3.43 22.25 8.23
CA ASP A 374 -2.33 23.16 7.87
C ASP A 374 -2.57 23.93 6.55
N GLY A 375 -3.80 23.87 6.01
CA GLY A 375 -4.15 24.37 4.68
C GLY A 375 -4.76 23.31 3.77
N ASP A 376 -4.96 22.09 4.29
CA ASP A 376 -5.68 21.00 3.63
C ASP A 376 -7.03 21.43 3.02
N GLU A 377 -7.24 21.07 1.75
CA GLU A 377 -8.51 21.25 1.05
C GLU A 377 -9.30 19.94 0.98
N MET A 378 -10.61 20.02 1.14
CA MET A 378 -11.53 18.89 0.94
C MET A 378 -12.60 19.25 -0.08
N ASN A 379 -13.04 18.27 -0.88
CA ASN A 379 -14.21 18.46 -1.74
C ASN A 379 -15.46 17.91 -1.04
N ALA A 380 -16.54 18.68 -1.12
CA ALA A 380 -17.88 18.29 -0.71
C ALA A 380 -18.72 18.05 -1.97
N HIS A 381 -19.26 16.84 -2.12
CA HIS A 381 -20.15 16.48 -3.21
C HIS A 381 -21.57 16.34 -2.67
N PHE A 382 -22.54 16.99 -3.31
CA PHE A 382 -23.93 17.01 -2.87
C PHE A 382 -24.81 16.06 -3.70
N PRO A 383 -25.22 14.90 -3.17
CA PRO A 383 -26.08 13.95 -3.88
C PRO A 383 -27.41 14.58 -4.30
N GLN A 384 -27.80 14.41 -5.56
CA GLN A 384 -28.99 15.03 -6.15
C GLN A 384 -30.21 14.10 -6.22
N SER A 385 -30.08 12.84 -5.80
CA SER A 385 -31.17 11.85 -5.80
C SER A 385 -31.45 11.32 -4.39
N GLU A 386 -32.70 10.96 -4.10
CA GLU A 386 -33.06 10.36 -2.81
C GLU A 386 -32.37 9.02 -2.58
N LEU A 387 -32.17 8.21 -3.63
CA LEU A 387 -31.40 6.98 -3.54
C LEU A 387 -29.95 7.25 -3.13
N GLY A 388 -29.30 8.24 -3.74
CA GLY A 388 -27.94 8.63 -3.38
C GLY A 388 -27.83 9.18 -1.95
N ARG A 389 -28.86 9.92 -1.49
CA ARG A 389 -28.95 10.38 -0.09
C ARG A 389 -29.12 9.20 0.87
N ALA A 390 -30.00 8.25 0.56
CA ALA A 390 -30.23 7.06 1.38
C ALA A 390 -28.97 6.19 1.53
N GLU A 391 -28.22 5.98 0.44
CA GLU A 391 -26.92 5.30 0.47
C GLU A 391 -25.90 6.08 1.31
N ALA A 392 -25.87 7.41 1.20
CA ALA A 392 -24.96 8.24 1.96
C ALA A 392 -25.25 8.19 3.47
N TYR A 393 -26.52 8.28 3.90
CA TYR A 393 -26.88 8.16 5.32
C TYR A 393 -26.59 6.78 5.91
N THR A 394 -26.81 5.71 5.13
CA THR A 394 -26.82 4.34 5.66
C THR A 394 -25.50 3.59 5.46
N LEU A 395 -24.83 3.77 4.32
CA LEU A 395 -23.65 2.96 3.93
C LEU A 395 -22.32 3.70 4.04
N VAL A 396 -22.34 5.02 3.83
CA VAL A 396 -21.13 5.85 3.70
C VAL A 396 -20.98 6.85 4.86
N SER A 397 -21.94 6.89 5.79
CA SER A 397 -21.88 7.77 6.95
C SER A 397 -20.67 7.48 7.83
N THR A 398 -20.15 8.53 8.46
CA THR A 398 -19.01 8.45 9.37
C THR A 398 -19.24 7.44 10.50
N ASP A 399 -20.46 7.41 11.04
CA ASP A 399 -20.84 6.54 12.15
C ASP A 399 -20.74 5.05 11.78
N GLN A 400 -20.99 4.70 10.52
CA GLN A 400 -20.86 3.32 10.02
C GLN A 400 -19.42 2.98 9.62
N GLN A 401 -18.60 3.99 9.33
CA GLN A 401 -17.19 3.84 8.98
C GLN A 401 -16.24 4.02 10.18
N TYR A 402 -16.68 3.62 11.37
CA TYR A 402 -15.87 3.67 12.58
C TYR A 402 -14.66 2.73 12.52
N LEU A 403 -14.79 1.54 11.91
CA LEU A 403 -13.75 0.51 11.85
C LEU A 403 -13.03 0.49 10.49
N VAL A 404 -11.71 0.27 10.48
CA VAL A 404 -10.95 0.04 9.23
C VAL A 404 -11.26 -1.36 8.69
N PRO A 405 -11.59 -1.51 7.39
CA PRO A 405 -11.76 -2.84 6.76
C PRO A 405 -10.51 -3.74 6.78
N LYS A 406 -9.32 -3.17 7.00
CA LYS A 406 -8.03 -3.87 6.99
C LYS A 406 -7.86 -4.81 8.17
N ASP A 407 -8.10 -4.31 9.38
CA ASP A 407 -7.81 -5.01 10.64
C ASP A 407 -8.91 -4.84 11.70
N GLY A 408 -10.05 -4.23 11.34
CA GLY A 408 -11.18 -4.03 12.24
C GLY A 408 -10.87 -3.08 13.40
N LYS A 409 -9.82 -2.26 13.30
CA LYS A 409 -9.50 -1.29 14.37
C LYS A 409 -10.27 0.02 14.19
N PRO A 410 -10.58 0.73 15.28
CA PRO A 410 -11.16 2.07 15.21
C PRO A 410 -10.31 3.09 14.44
N LEU A 411 -10.96 3.87 13.58
CA LEU A 411 -10.39 5.05 12.91
C LEU A 411 -10.70 6.33 13.68
N ALA A 412 -11.97 6.57 13.97
CA ALA A 412 -12.40 7.76 14.67
C ALA A 412 -12.05 7.69 16.16
N GLY A 413 -11.71 8.83 16.74
CA GLY A 413 -11.40 8.96 18.15
C GLY A 413 -10.86 10.34 18.45
N LEU A 414 -11.00 10.78 19.69
CA LEU A 414 -10.47 12.09 20.08
C LEU A 414 -8.93 12.08 20.00
N ILE A 415 -8.33 13.27 19.96
CA ILE A 415 -6.87 13.46 19.84
C ILE A 415 -6.40 14.62 20.73
N GLN A 416 -5.08 14.72 20.95
CA GLN A 416 -4.41 15.88 21.56
C GLN A 416 -5.02 16.32 22.90
N ASP A 417 -5.57 17.53 22.98
CA ASP A 417 -6.02 18.19 24.21
C ASP A 417 -7.12 17.40 24.93
N HIS A 418 -8.00 16.71 24.18
CA HIS A 418 -9.01 15.83 24.75
C HIS A 418 -8.39 14.65 25.52
N MET A 419 -7.23 14.15 25.10
CA MET A 419 -6.51 13.09 25.84
C MET A 419 -6.03 13.61 27.19
N VAL A 420 -5.40 14.79 27.19
CA VAL A 420 -4.86 15.40 28.40
C VAL A 420 -5.98 15.76 29.36
N SER A 421 -7.03 16.41 28.83
CA SER A 421 -8.21 16.82 29.59
C SER A 421 -8.92 15.65 30.25
N GLY A 422 -9.26 14.60 29.48
CA GLY A 422 -9.92 13.43 30.04
C GLY A 422 -9.05 12.68 31.06
N ALA A 423 -7.75 12.55 30.79
CA ALA A 423 -6.84 11.95 31.76
C ALA A 423 -6.77 12.76 33.06
N SER A 424 -6.58 14.07 32.92
CA SER A 424 -6.50 15.06 34.01
C SER A 424 -7.77 15.12 34.87
N MET A 425 -8.95 15.10 34.24
CA MET A 425 -10.23 15.20 34.92
C MET A 425 -10.58 13.91 35.66
N THR A 426 -10.16 12.75 35.15
CA THR A 426 -10.45 11.44 35.76
C THR A 426 -9.42 10.99 36.80
N ILE A 427 -8.35 11.77 37.06
CA ILE A 427 -7.41 11.50 38.16
C ILE A 427 -8.13 11.55 39.52
N ARG A 428 -7.79 10.62 40.42
CA ARG A 428 -8.24 10.66 41.81
C ARG A 428 -7.81 11.94 42.51
N GLY A 429 -8.75 12.61 43.18
CA GLY A 429 -8.54 13.90 43.83
C GLY A 429 -9.09 15.09 43.06
N CYS A 430 -9.63 14.89 41.84
CA CYS A 430 -10.36 15.92 41.11
C CYS A 430 -11.83 15.95 41.56
N PHE A 431 -12.24 17.05 42.22
CA PHE A 431 -13.58 17.25 42.76
C PHE A 431 -14.25 18.51 42.19
N PHE A 432 -15.57 18.48 42.10
CA PHE A 432 -16.42 19.55 41.58
C PHE A 432 -17.56 19.83 42.55
N THR A 433 -17.91 21.11 42.69
CA THR A 433 -19.15 21.51 43.38
C THR A 433 -20.38 21.17 42.53
N ARG A 434 -21.57 21.25 43.13
CA ARG A 434 -22.83 20.99 42.41
C ARG A 434 -22.96 21.85 41.15
N ASP A 435 -22.68 23.15 41.23
CA ASP A 435 -22.83 24.06 40.11
C ASP A 435 -21.85 23.74 38.98
N GLN A 436 -20.60 23.43 39.35
CA GLN A 436 -19.56 23.04 38.39
C GLN A 436 -19.90 21.73 37.69
N TYR A 437 -20.35 20.72 38.45
CA TYR A 437 -20.81 19.43 37.93
C TYR A 437 -21.96 19.63 36.93
N THR A 438 -22.98 20.39 37.31
CA THR A 438 -24.16 20.59 36.48
C THR A 438 -23.82 21.37 35.19
N ALA A 439 -22.96 22.39 35.28
CA ALA A 439 -22.50 23.15 34.13
C ALA A 439 -21.69 22.31 33.12
N LEU A 440 -20.79 21.45 33.61
CA LEU A 440 -20.01 20.53 32.77
C LEU A 440 -20.91 19.50 32.06
N VAL A 441 -21.84 18.90 32.79
CA VAL A 441 -22.79 17.92 32.25
C VAL A 441 -23.67 18.57 31.17
N TYR A 442 -24.17 19.78 31.42
CA TYR A 442 -25.01 20.51 30.47
C TYR A 442 -24.29 20.80 29.15
N ARG A 443 -23.03 21.29 29.21
CA ARG A 443 -22.24 21.55 28.00
C ARG A 443 -21.92 20.27 27.22
N GLY A 444 -21.64 19.17 27.92
CA GLY A 444 -21.40 17.86 27.29
C GLY A 444 -22.64 17.33 26.57
N LEU A 445 -23.83 17.51 27.14
CA LEU A 445 -25.10 16.95 26.66
C LEU A 445 -25.99 17.98 25.95
N THR A 446 -25.41 18.97 25.27
CA THR A 446 -26.15 20.07 24.62
C THR A 446 -27.23 19.56 23.64
N ASP A 447 -27.01 18.45 22.96
CA ASP A 447 -27.95 17.89 21.97
C ASP A 447 -28.98 16.91 22.59
N LYS A 448 -28.94 16.68 23.91
CA LYS A 448 -29.88 15.77 24.57
C LYS A 448 -31.25 16.44 24.72
N ILE A 449 -32.27 15.82 24.12
CA ILE A 449 -33.66 16.20 24.29
C ILE A 449 -34.19 15.56 25.58
N GLY A 450 -34.74 16.36 26.49
CA GLY A 450 -35.37 15.89 27.73
C GLY A 450 -34.52 16.05 29.01
N ARG A 451 -35.01 15.47 30.11
CA ARG A 451 -34.40 15.63 31.43
C ARG A 451 -33.11 14.82 31.58
N VAL A 452 -32.03 15.48 32.02
CA VAL A 452 -30.74 14.83 32.29
C VAL A 452 -30.80 14.06 33.62
N LYS A 453 -30.38 12.79 33.60
CA LYS A 453 -30.24 11.95 34.80
C LYS A 453 -28.94 12.32 35.51
N LEU A 454 -28.99 12.72 36.78
CA LEU A 454 -27.82 13.12 37.57
C LEU A 454 -27.50 12.06 38.63
N LEU A 455 -26.23 11.98 39.04
CA LEU A 455 -25.77 11.10 40.10
C LEU A 455 -25.70 11.83 41.45
N PRO A 456 -25.87 11.12 42.59
CA PRO A 456 -25.63 11.70 43.92
C PRO A 456 -24.14 12.05 44.12
N PRO A 457 -23.81 12.99 45.03
CA PRO A 457 -22.42 13.36 45.30
C PRO A 457 -21.63 12.19 45.91
N ALA A 458 -20.34 12.09 45.60
CA ALA A 458 -19.46 11.09 46.20
C ALA A 458 -19.09 11.41 47.65
N LEU A 459 -18.97 12.70 47.97
CA LEU A 459 -18.75 13.19 49.32
C LEU A 459 -19.97 14.00 49.76
N PHE A 460 -20.60 13.62 50.88
CA PHE A 460 -21.77 14.33 51.42
C PHE A 460 -21.39 15.39 52.45
N LYS A 461 -20.34 15.15 53.25
CA LYS A 461 -19.83 16.08 54.27
C LYS A 461 -18.31 16.27 54.08
N PRO A 462 -17.73 17.45 54.36
CA PRO A 462 -18.39 18.67 54.85
C PRO A 462 -19.22 19.42 53.79
N VAL A 463 -18.91 19.24 52.51
CA VAL A 463 -19.61 19.88 51.38
C VAL A 463 -19.95 18.79 50.34
N PRO A 464 -21.13 18.85 49.68
CA PRO A 464 -21.47 17.92 48.60
C PRO A 464 -20.52 18.11 47.40
N LEU A 465 -19.68 17.11 47.14
CA LEU A 465 -18.72 17.13 46.03
C LEU A 465 -18.87 15.91 45.12
N TRP A 466 -18.72 16.14 43.82
CA TRP A 466 -18.70 15.13 42.78
C TRP A 466 -17.28 14.92 42.27
N THR A 467 -16.95 13.69 41.92
CA THR A 467 -15.65 13.38 41.29
C THR A 467 -15.71 13.60 39.78
N GLY A 468 -14.56 13.84 39.13
CA GLY A 468 -14.51 13.88 37.66
C GLY A 468 -14.93 12.56 36.99
N LYS A 469 -14.74 11.43 37.66
CA LYS A 469 -15.25 10.12 37.21
C LYS A 469 -16.80 10.08 37.18
N GLN A 470 -17.47 10.70 38.14
CA GLN A 470 -18.94 10.83 38.16
C GLN A 470 -19.46 11.71 37.03
N VAL A 471 -18.73 12.76 36.62
CA VAL A 471 -19.11 13.59 35.46
C VAL A 471 -19.17 12.74 34.19
N VAL A 472 -18.13 11.94 33.94
CA VAL A 472 -18.09 11.03 32.77
C VAL A 472 -19.16 9.95 32.87
N SER A 473 -19.39 9.39 34.06
CA SER A 473 -20.44 8.40 34.32
C SER A 473 -21.83 8.95 34.01
N THR A 474 -22.10 10.19 34.44
CA THR A 474 -23.36 10.89 34.17
C THR A 474 -23.54 11.08 32.67
N LEU A 475 -22.50 11.49 31.95
CA LEU A 475 -22.54 11.64 30.50
C LEU A 475 -22.84 10.30 29.83
N LEU A 476 -22.15 9.22 30.21
CA LEU A 476 -22.33 7.88 29.64
C LEU A 476 -23.77 7.37 29.84
N LEU A 477 -24.32 7.50 31.05
CA LEU A 477 -25.70 7.09 31.36
C LEU A 477 -26.75 7.85 30.56
N ASN A 478 -26.46 9.09 30.14
CA ASN A 478 -27.38 9.91 29.38
C ASN A 478 -27.26 9.74 27.86
N VAL A 479 -26.12 9.27 27.37
CA VAL A 479 -25.88 8.97 25.94
C VAL A 479 -26.38 7.57 25.56
N ILE A 480 -26.29 6.61 26.49
CA ILE A 480 -26.83 5.26 26.26
C ILE A 480 -28.37 5.35 26.12
N PRO A 481 -28.97 4.69 25.11
CA PRO A 481 -30.42 4.68 24.92
C PRO A 481 -31.17 4.15 26.15
N GLU A 482 -32.33 4.73 26.47
CA GLU A 482 -33.04 4.43 27.73
C GLU A 482 -33.52 2.97 27.85
N ASN A 483 -33.80 2.32 26.71
CA ASN A 483 -34.24 0.93 26.66
C ASN A 483 -33.07 -0.09 26.73
N SER A 484 -31.83 0.40 26.77
CA SER A 484 -30.62 -0.44 26.72
C SER A 484 -30.02 -0.65 28.10
N ILE A 485 -29.44 -1.83 28.33
CA ILE A 485 -28.75 -2.16 29.58
C ILE A 485 -27.46 -1.32 29.67
N PRO A 486 -27.15 -0.70 30.82
CA PRO A 486 -25.92 0.08 30.99
C PRO A 486 -24.62 -0.72 30.82
N LEU A 487 -23.55 -0.03 30.41
CA LEU A 487 -22.26 -0.63 30.03
C LEU A 487 -21.52 -1.26 31.22
N ASN A 488 -20.93 -2.44 31.01
CA ASN A 488 -19.92 -3.02 31.87
C ASN A 488 -18.61 -3.22 31.09
N LEU A 489 -17.49 -2.70 31.61
CA LEU A 489 -16.18 -2.76 30.95
C LEU A 489 -15.06 -2.93 32.00
N MET A 490 -14.12 -3.83 31.71
CA MET A 490 -12.83 -3.90 32.39
C MET A 490 -11.73 -3.68 31.37
N GLY A 491 -10.92 -2.64 31.58
CA GLY A 491 -9.86 -2.21 30.67
C GLY A 491 -8.57 -1.86 31.40
N LYS A 492 -7.56 -1.48 30.62
CA LYS A 492 -6.29 -0.97 31.12
C LYS A 492 -5.97 0.36 30.44
N ALA A 493 -5.56 1.34 31.23
CA ALA A 493 -5.02 2.60 30.75
C ALA A 493 -3.62 2.39 30.15
N LYS A 494 -3.25 3.26 29.22
CA LYS A 494 -1.90 3.37 28.67
C LYS A 494 -0.90 3.85 29.72
N ILE A 495 -1.34 4.69 30.66
CA ILE A 495 -0.50 5.16 31.77
C ILE A 495 -0.19 3.96 32.69
N PRO A 496 1.09 3.57 32.85
CA PRO A 496 1.45 2.38 33.62
C PRO A 496 1.28 2.64 35.12
N SER A 497 0.99 1.58 35.88
CA SER A 497 0.90 1.61 37.35
C SER A 497 2.15 2.22 38.01
N LYS A 498 3.35 1.95 37.46
CA LYS A 498 4.63 2.50 37.93
C LYS A 498 4.71 4.02 37.91
N ALA A 499 3.99 4.70 37.00
CA ALA A 499 4.00 6.16 36.92
C ALA A 499 3.27 6.82 38.09
N TRP A 500 2.31 6.12 38.70
CA TRP A 500 1.50 6.63 39.82
C TRP A 500 2.15 6.44 41.19
N VAL A 501 3.23 5.67 41.28
CA VAL A 501 3.90 5.36 42.54
C VAL A 501 4.75 6.57 42.98
N LYS A 502 4.26 7.31 43.98
CA LYS A 502 5.03 8.40 44.63
C LYS A 502 5.90 7.91 45.78
N GLU A 503 5.44 6.89 46.49
CA GLU A 503 6.07 6.32 47.70
C GLU A 503 6.07 4.78 47.61
N PRO A 504 6.99 4.09 48.30
CA PRO A 504 6.97 2.63 48.35
C PRO A 504 5.64 2.12 48.91
N PRO A 505 5.02 1.10 48.29
CA PRO A 505 3.71 0.61 48.70
C PRO A 505 3.76 0.06 50.13
N ARG A 506 2.73 0.36 50.93
CA ARG A 506 2.57 -0.20 52.28
C ARG A 506 2.43 -1.73 52.17
N ALA A 507 3.25 -2.48 52.90
CA ALA A 507 3.22 -3.94 52.88
C ALA A 507 1.94 -4.45 53.57
N VAL A 508 0.95 -4.86 52.77
CA VAL A 508 -0.30 -5.47 53.24
C VAL A 508 -0.40 -6.87 52.64
N PRO A 509 -0.70 -7.93 53.43
CA PRO A 509 -0.90 -9.28 52.91
C PRO A 509 -1.94 -9.31 51.79
N GLY A 510 -1.55 -9.83 50.61
CA GLY A 510 -2.43 -9.91 49.44
C GLY A 510 -2.54 -8.64 48.58
N TYR A 511 -1.91 -7.52 48.97
CA TYR A 511 -1.86 -6.32 48.15
C TYR A 511 -0.90 -6.49 46.98
N LYS A 512 -1.46 -6.56 45.76
CA LYS A 512 -0.67 -6.46 44.53
C LYS A 512 -0.60 -4.98 44.14
N PRO A 513 0.58 -4.40 43.88
CA PRO A 513 0.72 -3.00 43.46
C PRO A 513 -0.08 -2.64 42.19
N GLU A 514 -0.45 -3.65 41.40
CA GLU A 514 -1.21 -3.51 40.16
C GLU A 514 -2.73 -3.51 40.36
N THR A 515 -3.23 -3.97 41.53
CA THR A 515 -4.67 -4.01 41.82
C THR A 515 -5.16 -2.70 42.44
N MET A 516 -6.33 -2.20 42.01
CA MET A 516 -6.92 -0.93 42.47
C MET A 516 -6.07 0.33 42.16
N CYS A 517 -5.22 0.26 41.14
CA CYS A 517 -4.44 1.38 40.64
C CYS A 517 -5.22 2.14 39.53
N GLU A 518 -4.93 3.42 39.34
CA GLU A 518 -5.50 4.25 38.26
C GLU A 518 -5.18 3.73 36.84
N SER A 519 -4.26 2.77 36.73
CA SER A 519 -3.96 2.06 35.47
C SER A 519 -5.03 1.02 35.09
N GLN A 520 -5.82 0.53 36.05
CA GLN A 520 -6.93 -0.40 35.79
C GLN A 520 -8.23 0.38 35.66
N VAL A 521 -8.94 0.21 34.54
CA VAL A 521 -10.22 0.89 34.30
C VAL A 521 -11.38 -0.06 34.51
N VAL A 522 -12.33 0.32 35.35
CA VAL A 522 -13.52 -0.48 35.64
C VAL A 522 -14.76 0.41 35.53
N ILE A 523 -15.63 0.06 34.59
CA ILE A 523 -16.97 0.63 34.43
C ILE A 523 -17.98 -0.45 34.74
N ARG A 524 -18.92 -0.17 35.65
CA ARG A 524 -20.03 -1.09 35.98
C ARG A 524 -21.34 -0.33 35.93
N GLN A 525 -22.33 -0.92 35.27
CA GLN A 525 -23.65 -0.33 35.09
C GLN A 525 -23.61 1.13 34.59
N GLY A 526 -22.66 1.46 33.70
CA GLY A 526 -22.48 2.81 33.17
C GLY A 526 -21.72 3.79 34.09
N GLU A 527 -21.28 3.37 35.27
CA GLU A 527 -20.48 4.19 36.18
C GLU A 527 -18.99 3.83 36.15
N LEU A 528 -18.14 4.84 35.97
CA LEU A 528 -16.68 4.74 36.03
C LEU A 528 -16.24 4.72 37.50
N LEU A 529 -15.92 3.53 37.99
CA LEU A 529 -15.56 3.31 39.39
C LEU A 529 -14.05 3.48 39.64
N LEU A 530 -13.22 2.94 38.74
CA LEU A 530 -11.76 2.92 38.88
C LEU A 530 -11.10 3.32 37.57
N GLY A 531 -9.96 4.01 37.67
CA GLY A 531 -9.05 4.22 36.56
C GLY A 531 -9.18 5.56 35.84
N VAL A 532 -8.08 5.97 35.21
CA VAL A 532 -7.99 7.16 34.37
C VAL A 532 -8.37 6.78 32.94
N LEU A 533 -9.18 7.61 32.31
CA LEU A 533 -9.48 7.48 30.88
C LEU A 533 -8.42 8.22 30.07
N ASP A 534 -7.88 7.56 29.07
CA ASP A 534 -6.84 8.09 28.18
C ASP A 534 -7.05 7.60 26.73
N LYS A 535 -6.02 7.70 25.89
CA LYS A 535 -6.07 7.26 24.49
C LYS A 535 -6.55 5.82 24.30
N ALA A 536 -6.37 4.93 25.27
CA ALA A 536 -6.85 3.54 25.17
C ALA A 536 -8.39 3.45 25.14
N HIS A 537 -9.10 4.48 25.62
CA HIS A 537 -10.54 4.42 25.86
C HIS A 537 -11.36 5.19 24.82
N TYR A 538 -11.02 6.45 24.58
CA TYR A 538 -11.75 7.34 23.68
C TYR A 538 -10.89 7.89 22.53
N GLY A 539 -9.68 7.36 22.36
CA GLY A 539 -8.90 7.48 21.13
C GLY A 539 -9.21 6.35 20.15
N SER A 540 -8.49 6.31 19.03
CA SER A 540 -8.60 5.25 18.01
C SER A 540 -7.92 3.95 18.41
N SER A 541 -8.38 3.36 19.51
CA SER A 541 -7.81 2.16 20.16
C SER A 541 -8.82 1.01 20.18
N ALA A 542 -8.36 -0.20 19.85
CA ALA A 542 -9.20 -1.40 19.91
C ALA A 542 -9.62 -1.72 21.35
N TYR A 543 -10.83 -2.28 21.52
CA TYR A 543 -11.44 -2.62 22.81
C TYR A 543 -11.54 -1.47 23.84
N GLY A 544 -11.41 -0.21 23.40
CA GLY A 544 -11.64 0.96 24.25
C GLY A 544 -13.11 1.17 24.59
N LEU A 545 -13.40 2.16 25.43
CA LEU A 545 -14.76 2.56 25.83
C LEU A 545 -15.66 2.81 24.61
N VAL A 546 -15.19 3.64 23.66
CA VAL A 546 -16.00 4.02 22.49
C VAL A 546 -16.23 2.83 21.56
N HIS A 547 -15.24 1.94 21.41
CA HIS A 547 -15.39 0.72 20.61
C HIS A 547 -16.37 -0.26 21.26
N CYS A 548 -16.36 -0.41 22.59
CA CYS A 548 -17.36 -1.23 23.27
C CYS A 548 -18.77 -0.65 23.11
N CYS A 549 -18.91 0.68 23.12
CA CYS A 549 -20.19 1.33 22.83
C CYS A 549 -20.64 1.12 21.38
N TYR A 550 -19.72 1.13 20.41
CA TYR A 550 -20.01 0.81 19.01
C TYR A 550 -20.56 -0.61 18.88
N GLU A 551 -19.91 -1.58 19.53
CA GLU A 551 -20.30 -2.99 19.46
C GLU A 551 -21.67 -3.29 20.13
N LEU A 552 -21.98 -2.60 21.24
CA LEU A 552 -23.20 -2.86 22.02
C LEU A 552 -24.39 -2.01 21.58
N TYR A 553 -24.17 -0.76 21.17
CA TYR A 553 -25.22 0.22 20.91
C TYR A 553 -25.17 0.83 19.50
N GLY A 554 -24.23 0.43 18.66
CA GLY A 554 -24.09 0.87 17.27
C GLY A 554 -23.30 2.16 17.06
N GLY A 555 -23.10 2.49 15.78
CA GLY A 555 -22.31 3.64 15.30
C GLY A 555 -22.79 4.98 15.84
N GLU A 556 -24.08 5.26 15.75
CA GLU A 556 -24.68 6.54 16.13
C GLU A 556 -24.42 6.87 17.62
N THR A 557 -24.59 5.89 18.51
CA THR A 557 -24.32 6.07 19.95
C THR A 557 -22.83 6.34 20.21
N SER A 558 -21.95 5.67 19.47
CA SER A 558 -20.50 5.87 19.59
C SER A 558 -20.05 7.26 19.10
N GLY A 559 -20.63 7.75 18.00
CA GLY A 559 -20.40 9.11 17.48
C GLY A 559 -20.89 10.17 18.46
N LYS A 560 -22.13 10.02 18.97
CA LYS A 560 -22.69 10.89 20.02
C LYS A 560 -21.80 10.91 21.27
N LEU A 561 -21.31 9.75 21.72
CA LEU A 561 -20.40 9.67 22.86
C LEU A 561 -19.11 10.45 22.61
N LEU A 562 -18.51 10.31 21.43
CA LEU A 562 -17.30 11.07 21.06
C LEU A 562 -17.56 12.58 21.06
N SER A 563 -18.66 13.05 20.46
CA SER A 563 -19.04 14.47 20.47
C SER A 563 -19.27 15.01 21.89
N CYS A 564 -20.00 14.26 22.72
CA CYS A 564 -20.28 14.67 24.09
C CYS A 564 -18.99 14.74 24.93
N LEU A 565 -18.10 13.76 24.79
CA LEU A 565 -16.80 13.76 25.46
C LEU A 565 -15.90 14.91 24.97
N ALA A 566 -15.89 15.20 23.66
CA ALA A 566 -15.12 16.32 23.11
C ALA A 566 -15.56 17.65 23.73
N ARG A 567 -16.87 17.93 23.76
CA ARG A 567 -17.43 19.16 24.36
C ARG A 567 -17.15 19.23 25.86
N LEU A 568 -17.31 18.13 26.59
CA LEU A 568 -17.02 18.06 28.02
C LEU A 568 -15.54 18.39 28.32
N PHE A 569 -14.63 17.72 27.62
CA PHE A 569 -13.19 17.89 27.82
C PHE A 569 -12.71 19.30 27.44
N THR A 570 -13.29 19.88 26.38
CA THR A 570 -13.07 21.28 26.03
C THR A 570 -13.56 22.21 27.14
N ALA A 571 -14.80 22.03 27.61
CA ALA A 571 -15.37 22.89 28.64
C ALA A 571 -14.57 22.83 29.95
N TYR A 572 -14.07 21.65 30.32
CA TYR A 572 -13.22 21.49 31.50
C TYR A 572 -11.91 22.28 31.39
N LEU A 573 -11.23 22.23 30.23
CA LEU A 573 -10.00 22.99 30.00
C LEU A 573 -10.26 24.50 30.02
N GLN A 574 -11.33 24.96 29.38
CA GLN A 574 -11.67 26.38 29.27
C GLN A 574 -12.09 27.01 30.60
N LEU A 575 -12.85 26.28 31.42
CA LEU A 575 -13.46 26.86 32.63
C LEU A 575 -12.64 26.66 33.90
N TYR A 576 -11.89 25.56 34.03
CA TYR A 576 -11.40 25.14 35.36
C TYR A 576 -9.90 24.89 35.48
N ARG A 577 -9.20 24.41 34.44
CA ARG A 577 -7.81 23.96 34.61
C ARG A 577 -6.79 24.63 33.69
N GLY A 578 -7.14 24.98 32.46
CA GLY A 578 -6.16 25.28 31.42
C GLY A 578 -5.17 24.13 31.20
N PHE A 579 -4.30 24.25 30.19
CA PHE A 579 -3.16 23.35 30.03
C PHE A 579 -2.00 24.11 29.40
N THR A 580 -0.81 23.97 29.97
CA THR A 580 0.40 24.66 29.50
C THR A 580 1.62 23.78 29.70
N LEU A 581 2.66 24.00 28.92
CA LEU A 581 3.95 23.32 29.04
C LEU A 581 5.03 24.38 29.24
N GLY A 582 5.74 24.29 30.36
CA GLY A 582 6.80 25.22 30.72
C GLY A 582 8.19 24.61 30.56
N VAL A 583 9.24 25.45 30.68
CA VAL A 583 10.64 24.98 30.72
C VAL A 583 10.87 24.10 31.95
N GLU A 584 10.19 24.36 33.05
CA GLU A 584 10.23 23.55 34.28
C GLU A 584 9.88 22.06 34.07
N ASP A 585 9.01 21.74 33.11
CA ASP A 585 8.60 20.37 32.81
C ASP A 585 9.71 19.55 32.11
N ILE A 586 10.70 20.23 31.53
CA ILE A 586 11.84 19.59 30.84
C ILE A 586 13.12 19.58 31.69
N LEU A 587 13.13 20.27 32.83
CA LEU A 587 14.29 20.33 33.73
C LEU A 587 14.52 19.00 34.47
N VAL A 588 15.80 18.75 34.74
CA VAL A 588 16.30 17.56 35.45
C VAL A 588 16.92 18.03 36.77
N LYS A 589 16.70 17.30 37.86
CA LYS A 589 17.31 17.57 39.18
C LYS A 589 18.83 17.57 39.09
N ASP A 590 19.47 18.43 39.88
CA ASP A 590 20.93 18.57 39.86
C ASP A 590 21.68 17.27 40.20
N GLY A 591 21.17 16.49 41.15
CA GLY A 591 21.75 15.17 41.49
C GLY A 591 21.77 14.22 40.29
N ALA A 592 20.64 14.12 39.58
CA ALA A 592 20.53 13.30 38.37
C ALA A 592 21.40 13.84 37.23
N ASN A 593 21.48 15.16 37.06
CA ASN A 593 22.34 15.78 36.05
C ASN A 593 23.85 15.56 36.33
N LYS A 594 24.28 15.56 37.59
CA LYS A 594 25.65 15.20 38.00
C LYS A 594 25.96 13.74 37.65
N GLN A 595 25.05 12.81 37.94
CA GLN A 595 25.20 11.39 37.58
C GLN A 595 25.24 11.18 36.07
N ARG A 596 24.37 11.86 35.31
CA ARG A 596 24.39 11.88 33.85
C ARG A 596 25.75 12.31 33.31
N ARG A 597 26.33 13.42 33.82
CA ARG A 597 27.67 13.88 33.41
C ARG A 597 28.77 12.85 33.69
N LYS A 598 28.70 12.16 34.83
CA LYS A 598 29.63 11.05 35.15
C LYS A 598 29.53 9.90 34.13
N ILE A 599 28.32 9.53 33.70
CA ILE A 599 28.13 8.47 32.69
C ILE A 599 28.66 8.94 31.32
N ILE A 600 28.43 10.21 30.95
CA ILE A 600 28.96 10.79 29.70
C ILE A 600 30.49 10.77 29.69
N GLN A 601 31.16 11.10 30.80
CA GLN A 601 32.62 11.02 30.89
C GLN A 601 33.13 9.59 30.69
N LYS A 602 32.44 8.59 31.25
CA LYS A 602 32.78 7.16 31.03
C LYS A 602 32.59 6.73 29.57
N SER A 603 31.66 7.33 28.83
CA SER A 603 31.37 6.98 27.43
C SER A 603 32.52 7.27 26.46
N VAL A 604 33.49 8.13 26.80
CA VAL A 604 34.64 8.40 25.92
C VAL A 604 35.44 7.12 25.63
N THR A 605 35.51 6.21 26.62
CA THR A 605 36.25 4.94 26.50
C THR A 605 35.50 3.82 25.79
N CYS A 606 34.20 3.97 25.51
CA CYS A 606 33.42 2.86 24.94
C CYS A 606 33.72 2.58 23.48
N GLY A 607 34.27 3.57 22.76
CA GLY A 607 34.68 3.37 21.38
C GLY A 607 35.91 2.48 21.19
N SER A 608 36.93 2.63 22.05
CA SER A 608 38.07 1.70 22.05
C SER A 608 37.64 0.27 22.40
N LYS A 609 36.70 0.11 23.35
CA LYS A 609 36.11 -1.18 23.69
C LYS A 609 35.35 -1.80 22.52
N ALA A 610 34.58 -1.00 21.78
CA ALA A 610 33.87 -1.45 20.59
C ALA A 610 34.82 -1.95 19.49
N LEU A 611 35.94 -1.25 19.27
CA LEU A 611 36.96 -1.68 18.31
C LEU A 611 37.66 -2.97 18.74
N GLN A 612 38.05 -3.07 20.02
CA GLN A 612 38.64 -4.29 20.57
C GLN A 612 37.70 -5.50 20.42
N ALA A 613 36.41 -5.30 20.71
CA ALA A 613 35.39 -6.33 20.54
C ALA A 613 35.11 -6.69 19.07
N ALA A 614 35.21 -5.72 18.15
CA ALA A 614 34.98 -5.96 16.73
C ALA A 614 36.10 -6.80 16.09
N PHE A 615 37.35 -6.55 16.48
CA PHE A 615 38.53 -7.24 15.95
C PHE A 615 39.04 -8.40 16.80
N ASN A 616 38.32 -8.74 17.89
CA ASN A 616 38.73 -9.74 18.88
C ASN A 616 40.15 -9.54 19.42
N LEU A 617 40.52 -8.29 19.71
CA LEU A 617 41.83 -7.93 20.26
C LEU A 617 41.86 -8.20 21.77
N LEU A 618 43.01 -8.62 22.29
CA LEU A 618 43.23 -8.75 23.73
C LEU A 618 43.14 -7.36 24.39
N ALA A 619 42.62 -7.30 25.62
CA ALA A 619 42.42 -6.03 26.35
C ALA A 619 43.72 -5.22 26.58
N ALA A 620 44.90 -5.84 26.37
CA ALA A 620 46.22 -5.23 26.47
C ALA A 620 46.80 -4.73 25.13
N ALA A 621 46.11 -4.92 24.00
CA ALA A 621 46.55 -4.42 22.69
C ALA A 621 46.45 -2.89 22.64
N GLY A 622 47.48 -2.23 22.07
CA GLY A 622 47.55 -0.78 21.98
C GLY A 622 46.48 -0.18 21.06
N ASP A 623 46.01 1.04 21.38
CA ASP A 623 45.03 1.79 20.57
C ASP A 623 45.49 2.02 19.10
N THR A 624 46.78 1.89 18.82
CA THR A 624 47.37 1.99 17.47
C THR A 624 47.02 0.81 16.58
N GLU A 625 47.15 -0.43 17.07
CA GLU A 625 46.84 -1.64 16.30
C GLU A 625 45.34 -1.69 15.93
N ALA A 626 44.48 -1.25 16.85
CA ALA A 626 43.04 -1.18 16.60
C ALA A 626 42.66 -0.16 15.51
N ARG A 627 43.41 0.95 15.39
CA ARG A 627 43.20 1.97 14.36
C ARG A 627 43.67 1.51 13.00
N GLU A 628 44.82 0.83 12.92
CA GLU A 628 45.34 0.27 11.67
C GLU A 628 44.36 -0.76 11.09
N ARG A 629 43.86 -1.69 11.92
CA ARG A 629 42.84 -2.66 11.49
C ARG A 629 41.53 -1.99 11.05
N TRP A 630 41.16 -0.87 11.67
CA TRP A 630 39.99 -0.11 11.26
C TRP A 630 40.20 0.60 9.91
N GLN A 631 41.40 1.14 9.68
CA GLN A 631 41.80 1.70 8.39
C GLN A 631 41.78 0.65 7.28
N ASP A 632 42.36 -0.53 7.54
CA ASP A 632 42.33 -1.66 6.61
C ASP A 632 40.89 -2.09 6.31
N ALA A 633 40.04 -2.17 7.34
CA ALA A 633 38.62 -2.51 7.18
C ALA A 633 37.85 -1.48 6.36
N HIS A 634 38.18 -0.20 6.47
CA HIS A 634 37.55 0.90 5.73
C HIS A 634 37.98 0.95 4.25
N LEU A 635 39.27 0.70 3.97
CA LEU A 635 39.82 0.69 2.61
C LEU A 635 39.53 -0.62 1.86
N ASN A 636 39.14 -1.68 2.57
CA ASN A 636 38.81 -2.96 1.98
C ASN A 636 37.45 -2.94 1.26
N THR A 637 37.43 -3.39 0.01
CA THR A 637 36.24 -3.52 -0.85
C THR A 637 35.12 -4.35 -0.21
N ASP A 638 35.46 -5.35 0.61
CA ASP A 638 34.49 -6.30 1.16
C ASP A 638 33.58 -5.74 2.27
N GLN A 639 33.89 -4.56 2.85
CA GLN A 639 33.14 -3.82 3.90
C GLN A 639 32.64 -4.64 5.13
N ARG A 640 32.93 -5.94 5.23
CA ARG A 640 32.42 -6.86 6.27
C ARG A 640 32.87 -6.44 7.65
N ASP A 641 34.18 -6.23 7.80
CA ASP A 641 34.79 -5.84 9.08
C ASP A 641 34.35 -4.43 9.48
N PHE A 642 34.18 -3.52 8.50
CA PHE A 642 33.65 -2.19 8.73
C PHE A 642 32.23 -2.22 9.31
N ASN A 643 31.35 -3.06 8.75
CA ASN A 643 29.99 -3.24 9.26
C ASN A 643 29.99 -3.86 10.68
N MET A 644 30.92 -4.78 10.97
CA MET A 644 31.08 -5.37 12.31
C MET A 644 31.48 -4.31 13.35
N VAL A 645 32.41 -3.41 12.99
CA VAL A 645 32.80 -2.28 13.82
C VAL A 645 31.59 -1.41 14.16
N ASP A 646 30.80 -1.01 13.16
CA ASP A 646 29.60 -0.20 13.38
C ASP A 646 28.56 -0.88 14.29
N LEU A 647 28.38 -2.19 14.16
CA LEU A 647 27.50 -2.96 15.03
C LEU A 647 27.96 -2.90 16.50
N LYS A 648 29.25 -3.16 16.75
CA LYS A 648 29.81 -3.12 18.11
C LYS A 648 29.77 -1.73 18.72
N PHE A 649 29.99 -0.69 17.94
CA PHE A 649 29.80 0.69 18.39
C PHE A 649 28.36 0.95 18.84
N LYS A 650 27.37 0.50 18.06
CA LYS A 650 25.95 0.68 18.42
C LYS A 650 25.58 -0.08 19.70
N GLU A 651 26.06 -1.31 19.88
CA GLU A 651 25.79 -2.11 21.09
C GLU A 651 26.26 -1.37 22.36
N GLU A 652 27.52 -0.92 22.37
CA GLU A 652 28.11 -0.22 23.51
C GLU A 652 27.44 1.14 23.77
N VAL A 653 27.19 1.91 22.71
CA VAL A 653 26.56 3.23 22.81
C VAL A 653 25.10 3.13 23.30
N ASN A 654 24.36 2.11 22.88
CA ASN A 654 23.00 1.87 23.36
C ASN A 654 22.95 1.56 24.86
N GLN A 655 23.95 0.89 25.42
CA GLN A 655 24.04 0.68 26.87
C GLN A 655 24.21 2.02 27.61
N VAL A 656 25.07 2.90 27.10
CA VAL A 656 25.26 4.25 27.66
C VAL A 656 23.95 5.04 27.63
N ASN A 657 23.24 5.01 26.50
CA ASN A 657 21.95 5.68 26.34
C ASN A 657 20.93 5.18 27.38
N ASN A 658 20.79 3.86 27.52
CA ASN A 658 19.89 3.24 28.50
C ASN A 658 20.24 3.60 29.96
N ASN A 659 21.53 3.66 30.29
CA ASN A 659 21.98 4.02 31.64
C ASN A 659 21.65 5.49 31.97
N ILE A 660 21.84 6.41 31.02
CA ILE A 660 21.47 7.82 31.22
C ILE A 660 19.95 7.97 31.37
N ASN A 661 19.17 7.25 30.54
CA ASN A 661 17.71 7.28 30.59
C ASN A 661 17.16 6.81 31.94
N LYS A 662 17.72 5.74 32.53
CA LYS A 662 17.33 5.24 33.87
C LYS A 662 17.58 6.24 34.98
N VAL A 663 18.65 7.04 34.89
CA VAL A 663 18.99 8.06 35.90
C VAL A 663 18.08 9.29 35.79
N CYS A 664 17.81 9.74 34.58
CA CYS A 664 17.09 10.99 34.35
C CYS A 664 15.56 10.81 34.40
N MET A 665 15.03 9.66 33.97
CA MET A 665 13.60 9.41 33.80
C MET A 665 13.17 8.14 34.57
N PRO A 666 12.05 8.16 35.32
CA PRO A 666 11.12 9.27 35.56
C PRO A 666 11.47 10.12 36.80
N LEU A 667 12.22 9.58 37.77
CA LEU A 667 12.43 10.22 39.09
C LEU A 667 13.42 11.39 39.09
N GLY A 668 14.28 11.45 38.05
CA GLY A 668 15.31 12.48 37.90
C GLY A 668 14.78 13.82 37.38
N LEU A 669 13.53 13.90 36.94
CA LEU A 669 12.89 15.14 36.51
C LEU A 669 12.63 16.09 37.69
N HIS A 670 12.66 17.39 37.43
CA HIS A 670 12.35 18.41 38.45
C HIS A 670 10.90 18.28 38.92
N ARG A 671 9.94 18.36 37.98
CA ARG A 671 8.54 18.00 38.22
C ARG A 671 8.29 16.54 37.94
N SER A 672 7.66 15.84 38.87
CA SER A 672 7.22 14.44 38.71
C SER A 672 5.84 14.35 38.07
N PHE A 673 5.55 13.21 37.45
CA PHE A 673 4.18 12.86 37.07
C PHE A 673 3.29 12.76 38.34
N PRO A 674 2.03 13.23 38.34
CA PRO A 674 1.23 13.75 37.21
C PRO A 674 1.31 15.27 36.98
N GLU A 675 2.07 16.02 37.78
CA GLU A 675 2.18 17.49 37.67
C GLU A 675 3.02 17.94 36.47
N ASN A 676 3.93 17.09 36.00
CA ASN A 676 4.69 17.34 34.79
C ASN A 676 3.80 17.18 33.55
N ASN A 677 3.49 18.32 32.90
CA ASN A 677 2.55 18.36 31.78
C ASN A 677 3.10 17.70 30.51
N LEU A 678 4.42 17.75 30.28
CA LEU A 678 5.06 17.02 29.17
C LEU A 678 4.94 15.50 29.35
N GLN A 679 5.15 15.00 30.57
CA GLN A 679 4.96 13.59 30.89
C GLN A 679 3.49 13.18 30.76
N LEU A 680 2.56 14.01 31.26
CA LEU A 680 1.13 13.76 31.15
C LEU A 680 0.70 13.65 29.68
N MET A 681 1.17 14.56 28.81
CA MET A 681 0.89 14.56 27.37
C MET A 681 1.38 13.27 26.69
N VAL A 682 2.60 12.82 26.99
CA VAL A 682 3.22 11.65 26.36
C VAL A 682 2.63 10.34 26.88
N GLN A 683 2.45 10.22 28.20
CA GLN A 683 1.96 9.00 28.84
C GLN A 683 0.47 8.76 28.56
N SER A 684 -0.36 9.81 28.56
CA SER A 684 -1.78 9.73 28.13
C SER A 684 -1.93 9.42 26.64
N GLY A 685 -0.89 9.65 25.85
CA GLY A 685 -0.88 9.44 24.41
C GLY A 685 -1.48 10.58 23.59
N ALA A 686 -1.57 11.79 24.15
CA ALA A 686 -2.01 13.00 23.46
C ALA A 686 -1.11 13.34 22.26
N LYS A 687 0.18 13.54 22.52
CA LYS A 687 1.20 13.83 21.50
C LYS A 687 2.59 13.49 22.03
N GLY A 688 3.49 13.09 21.12
CA GLY A 688 4.87 12.73 21.45
C GLY A 688 5.03 11.30 21.95
N SER A 689 6.29 10.89 22.10
CA SER A 689 6.68 9.59 22.66
C SER A 689 7.69 9.77 23.78
N THR A 690 7.93 8.70 24.54
CA THR A 690 8.95 8.71 25.61
C THR A 690 10.33 9.08 25.05
N VAL A 691 10.63 8.66 23.81
CA VAL A 691 11.89 9.01 23.12
C VAL A 691 12.03 10.52 22.96
N ASN A 692 10.95 11.23 22.59
CA ASN A 692 10.98 12.70 22.48
C ASN A 692 11.34 13.34 23.83
N THR A 693 10.74 12.87 24.93
CA THR A 693 11.06 13.41 26.27
C THR A 693 12.51 13.11 26.68
N MET A 694 13.02 11.94 26.30
CA MET A 694 14.43 11.57 26.53
C MET A 694 15.38 12.46 25.73
N GLN A 695 15.06 12.77 24.46
CA GLN A 695 15.89 13.64 23.63
C GLN A 695 15.92 15.10 24.11
N ILE A 696 14.79 15.58 24.65
CA ILE A 696 14.69 16.93 25.19
C ILE A 696 15.49 17.06 26.50
N SER A 697 15.27 16.15 27.46
CA SER A 697 15.78 16.27 28.82
C SER A 697 17.08 15.49 29.10
N CYS A 698 17.34 14.38 28.40
CA CYS A 698 18.44 13.46 28.68
C CYS A 698 19.58 13.58 27.65
N LEU A 699 19.43 13.00 26.48
CA LEU A 699 20.38 13.10 25.35
C LEU A 699 19.69 12.73 24.04
N LEU A 700 20.25 13.19 22.93
CA LEU A 700 19.78 12.85 21.59
C LEU A 700 20.05 11.38 21.21
N GLY A 701 21.22 10.86 21.57
CA GLY A 701 21.61 9.47 21.29
C GLY A 701 22.42 9.32 20.00
N GLN A 702 22.48 8.08 19.49
CA GLN A 702 23.19 7.74 18.26
C GLN A 702 22.40 8.18 17.03
N ILE A 703 23.03 8.93 16.12
CA ILE A 703 22.47 9.23 14.79
C ILE A 703 22.78 8.05 13.87
N GLU A 704 21.78 7.60 13.12
CA GLU A 704 21.92 6.55 12.12
C GLU A 704 21.45 7.07 10.75
N LEU A 705 22.27 6.87 9.71
CA LEU A 705 21.97 7.18 8.32
C LEU A 705 21.87 5.85 7.56
N GLU A 706 20.73 5.57 6.91
CA GLU A 706 20.47 4.27 6.25
C GLU A 706 20.74 3.02 7.14
N GLY A 707 20.57 3.15 8.46
CA GLY A 707 20.89 2.07 9.41
C GLY A 707 22.38 1.86 9.67
N ARG A 708 23.27 2.75 9.21
CA ARG A 708 24.70 2.81 9.52
C ARG A 708 25.05 4.05 10.34
N ARG A 709 26.28 4.13 10.85
CA ARG A 709 26.79 5.38 11.47
C ARG A 709 27.15 6.39 10.37
N PRO A 710 27.35 7.67 10.71
CA PRO A 710 27.84 8.66 9.74
C PRO A 710 29.06 8.14 8.97
N PRO A 711 29.05 8.22 7.64
CA PRO A 711 30.10 7.62 6.81
C PRO A 711 31.44 8.31 7.03
N LEU A 712 32.53 7.56 6.85
CA LEU A 712 33.87 8.13 6.82
C LEU A 712 34.20 8.61 5.40
N MET A 713 34.90 9.75 5.31
CA MET A 713 35.52 10.23 4.08
C MET A 713 36.70 9.31 3.71
N PRO A 714 37.18 9.33 2.45
CA PRO A 714 38.37 8.58 2.04
C PRO A 714 39.61 8.85 2.90
N SER A 715 39.68 10.03 3.54
CA SER A 715 40.72 10.41 4.51
C SER A 715 40.59 9.72 5.89
N GLY A 716 39.58 8.87 6.10
CA GLY A 716 39.28 8.21 7.38
C GLY A 716 38.60 9.10 8.41
N LYS A 717 38.21 10.34 8.04
CA LYS A 717 37.53 11.31 8.91
C LYS A 717 36.03 11.29 8.69
N SER A 718 35.23 11.36 9.75
CA SER A 718 33.78 11.58 9.63
C SER A 718 33.43 13.03 9.32
N LEU A 719 34.14 13.97 9.95
CA LEU A 719 34.07 15.41 9.66
C LEU A 719 35.49 16.03 9.69
N PRO A 720 35.71 17.17 9.02
CA PRO A 720 37.03 17.82 8.96
C PRO A 720 37.62 18.17 10.34
N CYS A 721 36.77 18.38 11.35
CA CYS A 721 37.17 18.72 12.72
C CYS A 721 37.64 17.52 13.57
N PHE A 722 37.43 16.28 13.09
CA PHE A 722 37.87 15.08 13.79
C PHE A 722 39.18 14.54 13.21
N GLN A 723 39.93 13.81 14.04
CA GLN A 723 41.14 13.14 13.58
C GLN A 723 40.78 11.89 12.75
N PRO A 724 41.65 11.46 11.80
CA PRO A 724 41.43 10.22 11.07
C PRO A 724 41.29 9.04 12.03
N TYR A 725 40.27 8.20 11.81
CA TYR A 725 40.00 7.00 12.61
C TYR A 725 39.91 7.26 14.12
N GLU A 726 39.33 8.41 14.51
CA GLU A 726 39.12 8.74 15.91
C GLU A 726 38.09 7.78 16.55
N PRO A 727 38.48 6.98 17.57
CA PRO A 727 37.62 5.94 18.12
C PRO A 727 36.51 6.49 19.00
N GLN A 728 36.46 7.80 19.28
CA GLN A 728 35.43 8.36 20.16
C GLN A 728 34.03 8.18 19.56
N PRO A 729 33.02 7.76 20.34
CA PRO A 729 31.64 7.62 19.83
C PRO A 729 31.09 8.88 19.17
N ARG A 730 31.54 10.06 19.63
CA ARG A 730 31.15 11.36 19.09
C ARG A 730 31.53 11.55 17.62
N SER A 731 32.67 11.01 17.17
CA SER A 731 33.11 11.15 15.77
C SER A 731 32.15 10.42 14.83
N GLY A 732 31.60 9.29 15.25
CA GLY A 732 30.60 8.55 14.48
C GLY A 732 29.16 8.81 14.93
N GLY A 733 28.80 10.07 15.22
CA GLY A 733 27.41 10.49 15.36
C GLY A 733 26.73 10.26 16.73
N PHE A 734 27.46 9.88 17.79
CA PHE A 734 26.86 9.78 19.13
C PHE A 734 26.73 11.14 19.82
N VAL A 735 25.49 11.59 20.03
CA VAL A 735 25.19 12.92 20.55
C VAL A 735 24.81 12.86 22.03
N THR A 736 25.76 13.28 22.87
CA THR A 736 25.55 13.43 24.32
C THR A 736 24.83 14.73 24.71
N GLY A 737 24.69 15.66 23.75
CA GLY A 737 23.88 16.87 23.88
C GLY A 737 22.38 16.57 23.97
N ARG A 738 21.61 17.53 24.45
CA ARG A 738 20.14 17.48 24.58
C ARG A 738 19.55 18.79 24.06
N PHE A 739 18.30 18.78 23.60
CA PHE A 739 17.68 20.02 23.07
C PHE A 739 17.64 21.15 24.10
N LEU A 740 17.44 20.82 25.39
CA LEU A 740 17.42 21.81 26.48
C LEU A 740 18.70 22.66 26.60
N THR A 741 19.88 22.08 26.36
CA THR A 741 21.17 22.78 26.53
C THR A 741 21.85 23.10 25.21
N GLY A 742 21.17 22.85 24.09
CA GLY A 742 21.75 22.93 22.76
C GLY A 742 22.71 21.79 22.40
N ILE A 743 23.06 21.75 21.12
CA ILE A 743 23.90 20.72 20.49
C ILE A 743 25.18 21.40 19.98
N LYS A 744 26.34 20.74 20.13
CA LYS A 744 27.63 21.28 19.67
C LYS A 744 27.71 21.36 18.13
N PRO A 745 28.43 22.33 17.53
CA PRO A 745 28.44 22.54 16.07
C PRO A 745 28.85 21.34 15.21
N PRO A 746 29.90 20.54 15.53
CA PRO A 746 30.25 19.35 14.74
C PRO A 746 29.13 18.32 14.67
N VAL A 747 28.25 18.34 15.67
CA VAL A 747 27.14 17.41 15.76
C VAL A 747 25.90 17.99 15.05
N ARG A 748 25.80 19.31 14.93
CA ARG A 748 24.72 19.99 14.21
C ARG A 748 24.73 19.67 12.71
N SER A 749 25.92 19.52 12.11
CA SER A 749 26.08 19.10 10.71
C SER A 749 25.55 17.68 10.46
N ASP A 750 25.86 16.71 11.34
CA ASP A 750 25.34 15.34 11.23
C ASP A 750 23.80 15.30 11.36
N TRP A 751 23.25 16.16 12.22
CA TRP A 751 21.79 16.32 12.38
C TRP A 751 21.12 16.92 11.13
N THR A 752 21.74 17.91 10.48
CA THR A 752 21.19 18.46 9.24
C THR A 752 21.20 17.45 8.11
N VAL A 753 22.20 16.57 8.05
CA VAL A 753 22.24 15.49 7.05
C VAL A 753 21.12 14.49 7.29
N LEU A 754 20.87 14.08 8.54
CA LEU A 754 19.75 13.22 8.91
C LEU A 754 18.39 13.83 8.53
N ASP A 755 18.18 15.12 8.79
CA ASP A 755 16.93 15.81 8.43
C ASP A 755 16.74 15.90 6.91
N CYS A 756 17.81 16.18 6.16
CA CYS A 756 17.79 16.13 4.70
C CYS A 756 17.45 14.73 4.17
N GLU A 757 18.00 13.67 4.74
CA GLU A 757 17.68 12.28 4.37
C GLU A 757 16.20 11.94 4.63
N CYS A 758 15.66 12.37 5.78
CA CYS A 758 14.25 12.21 6.09
C CYS A 758 13.36 12.93 5.06
N LYS A 759 13.73 14.15 4.67
CA LYS A 759 13.04 14.94 3.64
C LYS A 759 13.11 14.28 2.26
N VAL A 760 14.28 13.77 1.85
CA VAL A 760 14.45 13.04 0.58
C VAL A 760 13.63 11.76 0.58
N SER A 761 13.61 11.02 1.69
CA SER A 761 12.77 9.83 1.87
C SER A 761 11.27 10.16 1.76
N LEU A 762 10.83 11.28 2.32
CA LEU A 762 9.47 11.78 2.20
C LEU A 762 9.09 12.08 0.74
N VAL A 763 9.98 12.74 -0.01
CA VAL A 763 9.81 13.03 -1.45
C VAL A 763 9.72 11.74 -2.27
N SER A 764 10.55 10.74 -1.98
CA SER A 764 10.50 9.43 -2.65
C SER A 764 9.17 8.72 -2.42
N THR A 765 8.59 8.87 -1.22
CA THR A 765 7.29 8.29 -0.85
C THR A 765 6.15 8.91 -1.66
N LEU A 766 6.20 10.22 -1.94
CA LEU A 766 5.21 10.91 -2.78
C LEU A 766 5.19 10.35 -4.22
N ASN A 767 6.35 10.08 -4.81
CA ASN A 767 6.45 9.49 -6.15
C ASN A 767 5.94 8.03 -6.20
N GLN A 768 6.18 7.24 -5.15
CA GLN A 768 5.75 5.84 -5.08
C GLN A 768 4.23 5.66 -4.89
N LYS A 769 3.52 6.65 -4.31
CA LYS A 769 2.04 6.65 -4.21
C LYS A 769 1.36 6.57 -5.59
N GLY A 770 2.02 7.04 -6.66
CA GLY A 770 1.52 6.94 -8.04
C GLY A 770 1.53 5.53 -8.62
N LEU A 771 2.40 4.64 -8.13
CA LEU A 771 2.57 3.26 -8.63
C LEU A 771 1.47 2.28 -8.19
N PHE A 772 0.64 2.63 -7.19
CA PHE A 772 -0.40 1.73 -6.67
C PHE A 772 -1.72 1.74 -7.45
N LYS A 773 -1.99 2.78 -8.24
CA LYS A 773 -3.20 2.87 -9.09
C LYS A 773 -3.41 1.62 -10.01
N PRO A 774 -2.38 1.04 -10.65
CA PRO A 774 -2.53 -0.19 -11.45
C PRO A 774 -2.68 -1.51 -10.67
N LEU A 775 -2.52 -1.55 -9.33
CA LEU A 775 -2.68 -2.80 -8.54
C LEU A 775 -4.15 -3.15 -8.27
N THR A 776 -5.01 -2.15 -8.15
CA THR A 776 -6.43 -2.31 -7.79
C THR A 776 -7.21 -3.26 -8.72
N PRO A 777 -7.07 -3.20 -10.06
CA PRO A 777 -7.78 -4.10 -10.97
C PRO A 777 -7.31 -5.56 -10.90
N ARG A 778 -6.01 -5.81 -10.75
CA ARG A 778 -5.44 -7.17 -10.69
C ARG A 778 -5.80 -7.90 -9.40
N ILE A 779 -5.77 -7.19 -8.26
CA ILE A 779 -6.20 -7.76 -6.97
C ILE A 779 -7.71 -8.06 -6.98
N LYS A 780 -8.52 -7.18 -7.59
CA LYS A 780 -9.97 -7.41 -7.78
C LYS A 780 -10.25 -8.72 -8.53
N LEU A 781 -9.50 -9.02 -9.58
CA LEU A 781 -9.67 -10.25 -10.38
C LEU A 781 -9.34 -11.51 -9.57
N VAL A 782 -8.23 -11.50 -8.83
CA VAL A 782 -7.80 -12.66 -8.00
C VAL A 782 -8.82 -12.94 -6.90
N VAL A 783 -9.27 -11.91 -6.18
CA VAL A 783 -10.24 -12.07 -5.08
C VAL A 783 -11.61 -12.53 -5.60
N ARG A 784 -12.06 -12.00 -6.74
CA ARG A 784 -13.33 -12.40 -7.37
C ARG A 784 -13.32 -13.86 -7.84
N ALA A 785 -12.18 -14.35 -8.31
CA ALA A 785 -12.01 -15.76 -8.72
C ALA A 785 -12.06 -16.72 -7.53
N VAL A 786 -11.45 -16.35 -6.39
CA VAL A 786 -11.48 -17.15 -5.15
C VAL A 786 -12.89 -17.24 -4.57
N ILE A 787 -13.63 -16.12 -4.53
CA ILE A 787 -14.98 -16.09 -3.97
C ILE A 787 -15.97 -16.89 -4.82
N ARG A 788 -15.88 -16.82 -6.15
CA ARG A 788 -16.74 -17.63 -7.04
C ARG A 788 -16.52 -19.14 -6.84
N LYS A 789 -15.29 -19.59 -6.56
CA LYS A 789 -15.00 -21.00 -6.23
C LYS A 789 -15.51 -21.44 -4.85
N SER A 790 -15.76 -20.51 -3.93
CA SER A 790 -16.24 -20.81 -2.57
C SER A 790 -17.76 -20.97 -2.43
N LYS A 791 -18.53 -20.86 -3.52
CA LYS A 791 -20.00 -20.92 -3.53
C LYS A 791 -20.62 -22.29 -3.19
N CYS A 792 -19.85 -23.32 -2.87
CA CYS A 792 -20.37 -24.60 -2.36
C CYS A 792 -20.78 -24.57 -0.86
N LEU A 793 -20.77 -23.40 -0.20
CA LEU A 793 -21.23 -23.27 1.19
C LEU A 793 -22.77 -23.27 1.33
N ASP A 794 -23.48 -22.85 0.28
CA ASP A 794 -24.96 -22.80 0.27
C ASP A 794 -25.59 -24.20 0.29
N GLU A 795 -24.88 -25.23 -0.23
CA GLU A 795 -25.28 -26.65 -0.15
C GLU A 795 -25.22 -27.24 1.28
N VAL A 796 -24.44 -26.61 2.18
CA VAL A 796 -24.29 -27.04 3.59
C VAL A 796 -25.36 -26.42 4.48
N LEU A 797 -25.76 -25.18 4.19
CA LEU A 797 -26.80 -24.47 4.94
C LEU A 797 -28.21 -24.97 4.64
N ALA A 798 -28.45 -25.51 3.43
CA ALA A 798 -29.72 -26.13 3.04
C ALA A 798 -30.04 -27.45 3.78
N LYS A 799 -29.11 -27.98 4.59
CA LYS A 799 -29.27 -29.27 5.32
C LYS A 799 -29.70 -29.14 6.79
N MET A 800 -30.00 -27.93 7.29
CA MET A 800 -30.52 -27.74 8.64
C MET A 800 -32.05 -27.74 8.64
N ASP A 801 -32.65 -28.79 9.22
CA ASP A 801 -34.10 -29.00 9.30
C ASP A 801 -34.72 -28.25 10.51
N PRO A 802 -35.60 -27.25 10.31
CA PRO A 802 -36.24 -26.46 11.38
C PRO A 802 -37.23 -27.26 12.25
N GLU A 803 -37.84 -28.31 11.73
CA GLU A 803 -38.84 -29.11 12.47
C GLU A 803 -38.22 -29.93 13.60
N ALA A 804 -36.99 -30.42 13.39
CA ALA A 804 -36.25 -31.17 14.40
C ALA A 804 -35.96 -30.33 15.64
N ALA A 805 -35.65 -29.04 15.47
CA ALA A 805 -35.38 -28.11 16.57
C ALA A 805 -36.64 -27.85 17.40
N PHE A 806 -37.78 -27.61 16.76
CA PHE A 806 -39.05 -27.31 17.43
C PHE A 806 -39.55 -28.49 18.29
N ASN A 807 -39.43 -29.72 17.78
CA ASN A 807 -39.80 -30.93 18.51
C ASN A 807 -38.88 -31.19 19.72
N HIS A 808 -37.60 -30.83 19.61
CA HIS A 808 -36.63 -30.92 20.71
C HIS A 808 -36.97 -29.94 21.85
N PHE A 809 -37.41 -28.71 21.53
CA PHE A 809 -37.82 -27.71 22.52
C PHE A 809 -39.06 -28.14 23.33
N LYS A 810 -40.00 -28.87 22.71
CA LYS A 810 -41.22 -29.37 23.36
C LYS A 810 -40.91 -30.49 24.38
N ALA A 811 -39.94 -31.34 24.06
CA ALA A 811 -39.47 -32.40 24.96
C ALA A 811 -38.70 -31.85 26.18
N ILE A 812 -37.89 -30.81 25.98
CA ILE A 812 -37.09 -30.17 27.04
C ILE A 812 -37.98 -29.45 28.08
N LYS A 813 -39.10 -28.84 27.65
CA LYS A 813 -40.08 -28.25 28.58
C LYS A 813 -40.74 -29.28 29.50
N ARG A 814 -41.07 -30.47 28.98
CA ARG A 814 -41.67 -31.56 29.77
C ARG A 814 -40.71 -32.17 30.78
N TRP A 815 -39.42 -32.21 30.47
CA TRP A 815 -38.39 -32.77 31.34
C TRP A 815 -38.05 -31.86 32.54
N LYS A 816 -38.05 -30.53 32.34
CA LYS A 816 -37.78 -29.53 33.40
C LYS A 816 -38.84 -29.49 34.50
N ALA A 817 -40.08 -29.89 34.21
CA ALA A 817 -41.17 -29.90 35.20
C ALA A 817 -41.03 -31.03 36.24
N LYS A 818 -40.11 -31.99 36.06
CA LYS A 818 -40.02 -33.22 36.88
C LYS A 818 -38.82 -33.34 37.83
N HIS A 819 -37.78 -32.49 37.77
CA HIS A 819 -36.53 -32.73 38.54
C HIS A 819 -35.81 -31.44 39.01
N GLU A 820 -35.54 -31.30 40.32
CA GLU A 820 -35.30 -30.03 41.02
C GLU A 820 -33.85 -29.74 41.57
N ARG A 821 -32.87 -30.67 41.55
CA ARG A 821 -31.46 -30.41 42.05
C ARG A 821 -30.34 -31.24 41.38
N VAL A 822 -29.08 -30.73 41.32
CA VAL A 822 -28.07 -31.07 40.28
C VAL A 822 -26.62 -31.33 40.72
N SER A 823 -25.97 -32.33 40.09
CA SER A 823 -24.56 -32.76 40.19
C SER A 823 -23.78 -32.65 38.86
N SER A 824 -22.43 -32.75 38.91
CA SER A 824 -21.48 -32.65 37.77
C SER A 824 -21.65 -33.72 36.67
N ARG A 825 -21.35 -33.39 35.40
CA ARG A 825 -21.78 -34.15 34.19
C ARG A 825 -20.64 -34.58 33.23
N ASP A 826 -20.75 -35.81 32.72
CA ASP A 826 -19.96 -36.38 31.60
C ASP A 826 -20.85 -36.68 30.38
N GLY A 827 -20.43 -36.26 29.17
CA GLY A 827 -21.21 -36.39 27.92
C GLY A 827 -21.06 -37.71 27.17
N ALA A 828 -22.04 -38.07 26.33
CA ALA A 828 -22.12 -39.38 25.67
C ALA A 828 -21.02 -39.57 24.62
N PHE A 829 -20.70 -38.50 23.90
CA PHE A 829 -19.58 -38.49 22.95
C PHE A 829 -18.23 -38.58 23.67
N LEU A 830 -18.11 -38.02 24.87
CA LEU A 830 -16.88 -38.06 25.66
C LEU A 830 -16.60 -39.49 26.17
N LEU A 831 -17.64 -40.17 26.66
CA LEU A 831 -17.57 -41.60 27.03
C LEU A 831 -17.27 -42.51 25.82
N PHE A 832 -17.83 -42.19 24.65
CA PHE A 832 -17.52 -42.89 23.41
C PHE A 832 -16.07 -42.66 22.96
N SER A 833 -15.61 -41.41 23.02
CA SER A 833 -14.25 -41.00 22.66
C SER A 833 -13.23 -41.68 23.54
N GLN A 834 -13.37 -41.61 24.86
CA GLN A 834 -12.44 -42.25 25.80
C GLN A 834 -12.31 -43.76 25.55
N LYS A 835 -13.39 -44.44 25.15
CA LYS A 835 -13.39 -45.88 24.90
C LYS A 835 -12.78 -46.28 23.55
N LYS A 836 -12.93 -45.46 22.51
CA LYS A 836 -12.53 -45.80 21.13
C LYS A 836 -11.25 -45.11 20.66
N LEU A 837 -10.88 -43.97 21.26
CA LEU A 837 -9.74 -43.15 20.85
C LEU A 837 -8.40 -43.87 21.07
N SER A 838 -8.22 -44.58 22.19
CA SER A 838 -6.98 -45.33 22.47
C SER A 838 -6.71 -46.41 21.42
N LYS A 839 -7.77 -47.11 20.99
CA LYS A 839 -7.69 -48.18 19.97
C LYS A 839 -7.47 -47.63 18.55
N LEU A 840 -8.05 -46.47 18.23
CA LEU A 840 -7.86 -45.79 16.94
C LEU A 840 -6.46 -45.16 16.83
N LYS A 841 -5.94 -44.59 17.92
CA LYS A 841 -4.58 -44.05 17.98
C LYS A 841 -3.50 -45.13 17.83
N SER A 842 -3.74 -46.35 18.31
CA SER A 842 -2.79 -47.45 18.11
C SER A 842 -2.79 -48.04 16.70
N GLN A 843 -3.85 -47.81 15.91
CA GLN A 843 -4.00 -48.37 14.55
C GLN A 843 -3.50 -47.44 13.45
N ILE A 844 -3.31 -46.15 13.75
CA ILE A 844 -2.93 -45.13 12.78
C ILE A 844 -1.54 -44.64 13.18
N GLU A 845 -0.50 -45.03 12.44
CA GLU A 845 0.85 -44.50 12.62
C GLU A 845 0.87 -42.99 12.35
N ASP A 846 1.66 -42.26 13.16
CA ASP A 846 1.78 -40.80 13.18
C ASP A 846 1.91 -40.19 11.78
N GLN A 847 0.80 -39.68 11.24
CA GLN A 847 0.79 -38.85 10.04
C GLN A 847 -0.03 -37.56 10.24
N THR A 848 0.44 -36.55 9.51
CA THR A 848 0.20 -35.12 9.64
C THR A 848 -1.25 -34.70 9.92
N LEU A 849 -1.40 -33.76 10.86
CA LEU A 849 -2.65 -33.07 11.21
C LEU A 849 -3.28 -32.40 9.98
N ALA A 850 -4.43 -32.89 9.53
CA ALA A 850 -5.26 -32.18 8.56
C ALA A 850 -6.18 -31.20 9.31
N ASN A 851 -6.11 -29.92 8.98
CA ASN A 851 -6.91 -28.85 9.62
C ASN A 851 -6.76 -28.76 11.16
N GLY A 852 -5.57 -29.10 11.68
CA GLY A 852 -5.27 -29.05 13.12
C GLY A 852 -5.92 -30.17 13.94
N ARG A 853 -6.46 -31.21 13.31
CA ARG A 853 -7.00 -32.41 13.99
C ARG A 853 -6.28 -33.68 13.52
N GLU A 854 -6.05 -34.60 14.43
CA GLU A 854 -5.45 -35.90 14.09
C GLU A 854 -6.41 -36.71 13.20
N PRO A 855 -5.93 -37.46 12.19
CA PRO A 855 -6.76 -38.36 11.39
C PRO A 855 -7.59 -39.33 12.24
N ALA A 856 -7.01 -39.83 13.34
CA ALA A 856 -7.70 -40.66 14.34
C ALA A 856 -8.92 -39.95 14.96
N THR A 857 -8.84 -38.63 15.14
CA THR A 857 -9.94 -37.82 15.69
C THR A 857 -11.04 -37.57 14.66
N LEU A 858 -10.68 -37.40 13.38
CA LEU A 858 -11.65 -37.30 12.28
C LEU A 858 -12.39 -38.63 12.08
N GLN A 859 -11.67 -39.75 12.08
CA GLN A 859 -12.27 -41.07 11.96
C GLN A 859 -13.10 -41.44 13.20
N LEU A 860 -12.73 -40.99 14.40
CA LEU A 860 -13.57 -41.10 15.59
C LEU A 860 -14.90 -40.35 15.42
N LEU A 861 -14.87 -39.15 14.84
CA LEU A 861 -16.06 -38.33 14.57
C LEU A 861 -16.96 -38.97 13.50
N GLU A 862 -16.38 -39.50 12.43
CA GLU A 862 -17.12 -40.26 11.42
C GLU A 862 -17.74 -41.53 12.02
N ASN A 863 -16.98 -42.28 12.82
CA ASN A 863 -17.47 -43.46 13.51
C ASN A 863 -18.63 -43.15 14.47
N TRP A 864 -18.61 -41.99 15.13
CA TRP A 864 -19.73 -41.52 15.95
C TRP A 864 -20.96 -41.16 15.10
N ARG A 865 -20.75 -40.55 13.92
CA ARG A 865 -21.80 -40.17 12.96
C ARG A 865 -22.36 -41.35 12.15
N ALA A 866 -21.60 -42.43 12.02
CA ALA A 866 -22.02 -43.68 11.37
C ALA A 866 -22.72 -44.64 12.35
N LEU A 867 -22.61 -44.42 13.67
CA LEU A 867 -23.32 -45.22 14.67
C LEU A 867 -24.82 -45.02 14.56
N ASP A 868 -25.55 -46.13 14.45
CA ASP A 868 -27.01 -46.16 14.48
C ASP A 868 -27.57 -45.61 15.80
N GLU A 869 -28.84 -45.21 15.75
CA GLU A 869 -29.54 -44.57 16.87
C GLU A 869 -29.57 -45.45 18.14
N SER A 870 -29.63 -46.78 17.97
CA SER A 870 -29.54 -47.78 19.06
C SER A 870 -28.15 -47.78 19.71
N GLY A 871 -27.09 -47.65 18.91
CA GLY A 871 -25.70 -47.58 19.35
C GLY A 871 -25.40 -46.28 20.09
N ARG A 872 -25.93 -45.15 19.63
CA ARG A 872 -25.81 -43.86 20.33
C ARG A 872 -26.59 -43.85 21.64
N LYS A 873 -27.80 -44.41 21.67
CA LYS A 873 -28.63 -44.58 22.89
C LYS A 873 -27.89 -45.33 24.00
N LYS A 874 -26.99 -46.27 23.67
CA LYS A 874 -26.18 -47.01 24.67
C LYS A 874 -25.21 -46.12 25.43
N TYR A 875 -24.63 -45.11 24.78
CA TYR A 875 -23.75 -44.13 25.43
C TYR A 875 -24.56 -43.00 26.08
N LEU A 876 -25.69 -42.62 25.50
CA LEU A 876 -26.65 -41.67 26.07
C LEU A 876 -27.27 -42.16 27.39
N LYS A 877 -27.55 -43.46 27.52
CA LYS A 877 -28.04 -44.06 28.78
C LYS A 877 -27.02 -44.00 29.92
N LYS A 878 -25.73 -43.83 29.60
CA LYS A 878 -24.64 -43.81 30.58
C LYS A 878 -24.28 -42.40 31.06
N THR A 879 -24.83 -41.36 30.44
CA THR A 879 -24.61 -39.99 30.86
C THR A 879 -25.57 -39.61 31.97
N SER A 880 -25.06 -38.99 33.03
CA SER A 880 -25.92 -38.36 34.04
C SER A 880 -26.62 -37.13 33.43
N HIS A 881 -27.94 -37.05 33.57
CA HIS A 881 -28.74 -35.88 33.16
C HIS A 881 -29.12 -35.05 34.39
N CYS A 882 -28.74 -33.76 34.48
CA CYS A 882 -29.25 -32.89 35.57
C CYS A 882 -29.08 -31.35 35.41
N PRO A 883 -30.13 -30.49 35.48
CA PRO A 883 -30.15 -29.03 35.14
C PRO A 883 -29.36 -27.97 35.99
N ASP A 884 -28.38 -27.29 35.39
CA ASP A 884 -27.46 -26.22 35.91
C ASP A 884 -27.76 -25.35 37.16
N PRO A 885 -26.74 -25.07 38.01
CA PRO A 885 -26.76 -24.06 39.06
C PRO A 885 -26.31 -22.70 38.49
N CYS A 886 -27.23 -21.88 38.01
CA CYS A 886 -26.98 -20.46 37.77
C CYS A 886 -28.24 -19.66 38.11
N LEU A 887 -28.19 -18.85 39.17
CA LEU A 887 -29.19 -17.82 39.49
C LEU A 887 -29.04 -16.58 38.58
N GLY A 888 -28.82 -16.81 37.28
CA GLY A 888 -28.96 -15.79 36.25
C GLY A 888 -30.36 -15.91 35.66
N LEU A 889 -31.00 -14.78 35.32
CA LEU A 889 -32.31 -14.76 34.67
C LEU A 889 -32.36 -15.64 33.39
N TYR A 890 -31.19 -15.90 32.79
CA TYR A 890 -30.97 -16.77 31.64
C TYR A 890 -29.85 -17.78 31.94
N ARG A 891 -29.99 -19.03 31.49
CA ARG A 891 -28.92 -20.04 31.63
C ARG A 891 -27.77 -19.72 30.67
N PRO A 892 -26.52 -19.60 31.16
CA PRO A 892 -25.36 -19.33 30.31
C PRO A 892 -25.20 -20.36 29.20
N ASP A 893 -25.29 -21.66 29.47
CA ASP A 893 -24.85 -22.69 28.51
C ASP A 893 -25.72 -22.82 27.26
N ILE A 894 -27.00 -22.41 27.32
CA ILE A 894 -27.96 -22.51 26.20
C ILE A 894 -28.21 -21.14 25.57
N CYS A 895 -28.38 -20.11 26.40
CA CYS A 895 -28.67 -18.76 25.93
C CYS A 895 -27.41 -18.07 25.38
N PHE A 896 -26.23 -18.35 25.93
CA PHE A 896 -24.98 -17.80 25.41
C PHE A 896 -24.62 -18.40 24.05
N ASP A 897 -24.80 -19.71 23.87
CA ASP A 897 -24.55 -20.37 22.58
C ASP A 897 -25.50 -19.87 21.48
N SER A 898 -26.80 -19.73 21.82
CA SER A 898 -27.78 -19.13 20.92
C SER A 898 -27.46 -17.67 20.59
N LEU A 899 -27.05 -16.88 21.59
CA LEU A 899 -26.67 -15.48 21.42
C LEU A 899 -25.41 -15.33 20.56
N LEU A 900 -24.39 -16.16 20.79
CA LEU A 900 -23.16 -16.17 20.00
C LEU A 900 -23.44 -16.60 18.55
N THR A 901 -24.33 -17.56 18.34
CA THR A 901 -24.76 -17.98 17.00
C THR A 901 -25.48 -16.85 16.27
N LEU A 902 -26.41 -16.16 16.95
CA LEU A 902 -27.08 -14.98 16.41
C LEU A 902 -26.09 -13.83 16.12
N LYS A 903 -25.11 -13.61 17.00
CA LYS A 903 -24.06 -12.62 16.80
C LYS A 903 -23.21 -12.98 15.58
N TRP A 904 -22.80 -14.23 15.45
CA TRP A 904 -22.05 -14.72 14.30
C TRP A 904 -22.83 -14.52 12.99
N GLN A 905 -24.13 -14.86 12.96
CA GLN A 905 -25.00 -14.62 11.79
C GLN A 905 -25.07 -13.13 11.44
N ARG A 906 -25.16 -12.24 12.44
CA ARG A 906 -25.16 -10.78 12.25
C ARG A 906 -23.80 -10.19 11.85
N SER A 907 -22.71 -10.92 12.04
CA SER A 907 -21.34 -10.51 11.67
C SER A 907 -20.90 -11.04 10.30
N LEU A 908 -21.79 -11.71 9.56
CA LEU A 908 -21.51 -12.14 8.19
C LEU A 908 -21.37 -10.93 7.26
N CYS A 909 -20.55 -11.08 6.22
CA CYS A 909 -20.40 -10.05 5.20
C CYS A 909 -21.65 -10.00 4.32
N ASP A 910 -22.17 -8.80 4.06
CA ASP A 910 -23.36 -8.62 3.23
C ASP A 910 -23.14 -9.08 1.78
N PRO A 911 -24.11 -9.79 1.16
CA PRO A 911 -24.04 -10.12 -0.25
C PRO A 911 -23.95 -8.88 -1.13
N GLY A 912 -22.98 -8.86 -2.04
CA GLY A 912 -22.74 -7.72 -2.94
C GLY A 912 -21.61 -6.78 -2.50
N GLU A 913 -21.07 -6.97 -1.29
CA GLU A 913 -19.96 -6.14 -0.80
C GLU A 913 -18.71 -6.27 -1.70
N ALA A 914 -18.09 -5.13 -2.02
CA ALA A 914 -16.97 -5.05 -2.95
C ALA A 914 -15.62 -5.46 -2.30
N VAL A 915 -15.56 -6.66 -1.73
CA VAL A 915 -14.42 -7.18 -0.96
C VAL A 915 -13.10 -7.17 -1.72
N GLY A 916 -13.12 -7.35 -3.06
CA GLY A 916 -11.92 -7.24 -3.89
C GLY A 916 -11.31 -5.82 -3.92
N LEU A 917 -12.16 -4.78 -3.88
CA LEU A 917 -11.70 -3.39 -3.74
C LEU A 917 -11.15 -3.13 -2.34
N LEU A 918 -11.87 -3.59 -1.30
CA LEU A 918 -11.46 -3.42 0.09
C LEU A 918 -10.12 -4.10 0.38
N ALA A 919 -9.92 -5.33 -0.12
CA ALA A 919 -8.65 -6.04 -0.01
C ALA A 919 -7.52 -5.29 -0.70
N ALA A 920 -7.75 -4.79 -1.93
CA ALA A 920 -6.76 -4.01 -2.67
C ALA A 920 -6.36 -2.72 -1.92
N GLN A 921 -7.33 -1.99 -1.38
CA GLN A 921 -7.10 -0.78 -0.58
C GLN A 921 -6.37 -1.10 0.75
N SER A 922 -6.73 -2.20 1.40
CA SER A 922 -6.14 -2.66 2.66
C SER A 922 -4.67 -3.07 2.52
N ILE A 923 -4.23 -3.43 1.32
CA ILE A 923 -2.81 -3.66 0.98
C ILE A 923 -2.14 -2.35 0.53
N GLY A 924 -2.85 -1.55 -0.28
CA GLY A 924 -2.31 -0.33 -0.90
C GLY A 924 -2.03 0.80 0.08
N GLU A 925 -2.97 1.15 0.97
CA GLU A 925 -2.82 2.25 1.93
C GLU A 925 -1.62 2.03 2.87
N PRO A 926 -1.47 0.86 3.55
CA PRO A 926 -0.36 0.65 4.47
C PRO A 926 1.00 0.59 3.78
N SER A 927 1.02 0.18 2.50
CA SER A 927 2.26 0.16 1.71
C SER A 927 2.88 1.54 1.60
N THR A 928 2.07 2.61 1.59
CA THR A 928 2.58 3.99 1.61
C THR A 928 3.34 4.34 2.90
N GLN A 929 2.97 3.70 4.02
CA GLN A 929 3.67 3.83 5.30
C GLN A 929 4.93 2.95 5.36
N MET A 930 4.91 1.79 4.67
CA MET A 930 6.05 0.89 4.62
C MET A 930 7.28 1.49 3.92
N THR A 931 7.10 2.39 2.94
CA THR A 931 8.22 3.10 2.30
C THR A 931 9.08 3.81 3.33
N LEU A 932 8.47 4.57 4.25
CA LEU A 932 9.18 5.31 5.29
C LEU A 932 9.78 4.37 6.35
N ASN A 933 9.02 3.38 6.81
CA ASN A 933 9.47 2.46 7.87
C ASN A 933 10.65 1.57 7.44
N THR A 934 10.79 1.27 6.15
CA THR A 934 11.92 0.48 5.64
C THR A 934 13.25 1.23 5.85
N PHE A 935 13.25 2.56 5.83
CA PHE A 935 14.45 3.36 6.09
C PHE A 935 14.65 3.68 7.59
N HIS A 936 13.58 3.96 8.34
CA HIS A 936 13.68 4.34 9.76
C HIS A 936 13.86 3.17 10.74
N PHE A 937 13.43 1.95 10.39
CA PHE A 937 13.64 0.75 11.22
C PHE A 937 14.76 -0.17 10.71
N ALA A 938 15.49 0.24 9.66
CA ALA A 938 16.64 -0.49 9.09
C ALA A 938 17.87 -0.58 10.02
N GLY A 939 17.76 -0.21 11.30
CA GLY A 939 18.81 -0.42 12.30
C GLY A 939 19.11 -1.89 12.63
N ARG A 940 18.40 -2.85 12.01
CA ARG A 940 18.77 -4.28 11.99
C ARG A 940 19.23 -4.69 10.59
N GLY A 941 20.38 -4.19 10.15
CA GLY A 941 21.02 -4.55 8.88
C GLY A 941 21.56 -5.99 8.80
N GLU A 942 21.03 -6.93 9.60
CA GLU A 942 21.50 -8.32 9.61
C GLU A 942 20.99 -9.15 8.42
N MET A 943 19.99 -8.67 7.68
CA MET A 943 19.39 -9.42 6.58
C MET A 943 19.29 -8.57 5.32
N ASN A 944 20.17 -8.85 4.35
CA ASN A 944 20.12 -8.33 2.96
C ASN A 944 18.88 -8.87 2.22
N VAL A 945 17.68 -8.58 2.70
CA VAL A 945 16.42 -9.03 2.13
C VAL A 945 15.74 -7.82 1.49
N THR A 946 15.15 -8.00 0.30
CA THR A 946 14.30 -6.96 -0.28
C THR A 946 13.07 -6.78 0.61
N LEU A 947 12.94 -5.61 1.24
CA LEU A 947 11.84 -5.26 2.14
C LEU A 947 10.92 -4.20 1.51
N GLY A 948 9.70 -4.08 2.05
CA GLY A 948 8.77 -3.02 1.67
C GLY A 948 8.17 -3.16 0.27
N ILE A 949 7.98 -2.02 -0.41
CA ILE A 949 7.34 -1.94 -1.72
C ILE A 949 8.07 -2.73 -2.82
N PRO A 950 9.42 -2.69 -2.94
CA PRO A 950 10.14 -3.48 -3.94
C PRO A 950 9.78 -4.97 -3.90
N ARG A 951 9.65 -5.53 -2.69
CA ARG A 951 9.26 -6.92 -2.49
C ARG A 951 7.81 -7.18 -2.89
N LEU A 952 6.90 -6.28 -2.52
CA LEU A 952 5.50 -6.37 -2.95
C LEU A 952 5.35 -6.32 -4.47
N ARG A 953 6.16 -5.50 -5.15
CA ARG A 953 6.18 -5.42 -6.63
C ARG A 953 6.66 -6.74 -7.25
N GLU A 954 7.72 -7.34 -6.72
CA GLU A 954 8.21 -8.64 -7.18
C GLU A 954 7.12 -9.74 -7.06
N ILE A 955 6.42 -9.77 -5.93
CA ILE A 955 5.41 -10.80 -5.63
C ILE A 955 4.11 -10.57 -6.42
N LEU A 956 3.54 -9.36 -6.36
CA LEU A 956 2.17 -9.10 -6.84
C LEU A 956 2.10 -8.52 -8.26
N MET A 957 3.08 -7.71 -8.67
CA MET A 957 2.99 -7.00 -9.96
C MET A 957 3.67 -7.75 -11.09
N VAL A 958 4.90 -8.21 -10.83
CA VAL A 958 5.74 -8.89 -11.83
C VAL A 958 5.57 -10.40 -11.74
N ALA A 959 5.25 -10.93 -10.54
CA ALA A 959 5.31 -12.36 -10.24
C ALA A 959 6.63 -12.96 -10.75
N SER A 960 7.74 -12.30 -10.38
CA SER A 960 9.04 -12.57 -10.99
C SER A 960 9.55 -13.97 -10.61
N SER A 961 9.95 -14.74 -11.62
CA SER A 961 10.69 -15.99 -11.42
C SER A 961 12.08 -15.76 -10.82
N ASN A 962 12.71 -14.62 -11.16
CA ASN A 962 14.05 -14.23 -10.72
C ASN A 962 13.99 -13.15 -9.63
N ILE A 963 13.70 -13.57 -8.40
CA ILE A 963 13.70 -12.66 -7.23
C ILE A 963 15.12 -12.20 -6.88
N LYS A 964 15.27 -10.94 -6.47
CA LYS A 964 16.59 -10.35 -6.17
C LYS A 964 17.29 -11.01 -4.98
N THR A 965 16.54 -11.41 -3.95
CA THR A 965 17.08 -12.01 -2.71
C THR A 965 16.33 -13.30 -2.37
N PRO A 966 16.61 -14.42 -3.06
CA PRO A 966 16.00 -15.71 -2.75
C PRO A 966 16.50 -16.21 -1.40
N MET A 967 15.57 -16.55 -0.50
CA MET A 967 15.87 -17.12 0.81
C MET A 967 15.10 -18.41 1.05
N MET A 968 15.75 -19.38 1.67
CA MET A 968 15.16 -20.66 2.08
C MET A 968 15.42 -20.86 3.57
N SER A 969 14.35 -21.10 4.35
CA SER A 969 14.46 -21.43 5.77
C SER A 969 14.38 -22.94 5.95
N ILE A 970 15.45 -23.56 6.44
CA ILE A 970 15.53 -25.00 6.66
C ILE A 970 15.29 -25.28 8.15
N PRO A 971 14.12 -25.83 8.54
CA PRO A 971 13.86 -26.17 9.95
C PRO A 971 14.73 -27.35 10.38
N VAL A 972 15.25 -27.28 11.61
CA VAL A 972 16.12 -28.32 12.18
C VAL A 972 15.48 -28.88 13.45
N LEU A 973 15.55 -30.20 13.63
CA LEU A 973 15.23 -30.89 14.88
C LEU A 973 16.00 -30.31 16.09
N MET A 974 15.29 -30.09 17.20
CA MET A 974 15.81 -29.48 18.44
C MET A 974 16.62 -30.46 19.31
N ASN A 975 17.49 -31.26 18.70
CA ASN A 975 18.36 -32.20 19.41
C ASN A 975 19.78 -31.64 19.51
N LYS A 976 20.45 -31.79 20.66
CA LYS A 976 21.87 -31.37 20.83
C LYS A 976 22.80 -31.96 19.75
N LYS A 977 22.53 -33.20 19.32
CA LYS A 977 23.23 -33.86 18.20
C LYS A 977 22.93 -33.19 16.85
N ALA A 978 21.68 -32.81 16.61
CA ALA A 978 21.26 -32.12 15.38
C ALA A 978 21.86 -30.71 15.30
N LEU A 979 21.84 -29.92 16.38
CA LEU A 979 22.45 -28.58 16.42
C LEU A 979 23.96 -28.60 16.14
N LYS A 980 24.68 -29.63 16.60
CA LYS A 980 26.09 -29.83 16.24
C LYS A 980 26.24 -30.17 14.74
N ARG A 981 25.42 -31.09 14.22
CA ARG A 981 25.43 -31.49 12.80
C ARG A 981 25.06 -30.33 11.86
N VAL A 982 24.19 -29.41 12.27
CA VAL A 982 23.79 -28.24 11.48
C VAL A 982 24.96 -27.31 11.20
N LYS A 983 25.85 -27.09 12.18
CA LYS A 983 27.04 -26.25 11.95
C LYS A 983 27.91 -26.84 10.85
N THR A 984 28.08 -28.15 10.84
CA THR A 984 28.80 -28.88 9.78
C THR A 984 28.04 -28.85 8.46
N LEU A 985 26.73 -29.07 8.47
CA LEU A 985 25.86 -29.03 7.28
C LEU A 985 25.86 -27.64 6.62
N ARG A 986 25.81 -26.57 7.43
CA ARG A 986 25.91 -25.18 6.96
C ARG A 986 27.21 -24.98 6.19
N LYS A 987 28.34 -25.46 6.71
CA LYS A 987 29.63 -25.38 6.02
C LYS A 987 29.61 -26.11 4.68
N LYS A 988 29.02 -27.32 4.62
CA LYS A 988 28.89 -28.11 3.39
C LYS A 988 28.01 -27.46 2.31
N ILE A 989 26.90 -26.84 2.69
CA ILE A 989 25.96 -26.21 1.74
C ILE A 989 26.47 -24.85 1.26
N THR A 990 27.37 -24.21 2.02
CA THR A 990 27.91 -22.89 1.66
C THR A 990 28.82 -23.02 0.44
N ARG A 991 28.47 -22.33 -0.66
CA ARG A 991 29.28 -22.25 -1.87
C ARG A 991 30.64 -21.62 -1.53
N VAL A 992 31.72 -22.24 -2.00
CA VAL A 992 33.10 -21.75 -1.80
C VAL A 992 33.64 -21.27 -3.14
N CYS A 993 34.16 -20.05 -3.21
CA CYS A 993 34.82 -19.54 -4.43
C CYS A 993 36.30 -19.91 -4.42
N LEU A 994 36.90 -20.14 -5.60
CA LEU A 994 38.34 -20.43 -5.68
C LEU A 994 39.19 -19.29 -5.10
N SER A 995 38.72 -18.04 -5.22
CA SER A 995 39.33 -16.88 -4.60
C SER A 995 39.45 -16.96 -3.08
N GLU A 996 38.60 -17.74 -2.39
CA GLU A 996 38.63 -17.87 -0.93
C GLU A 996 39.72 -18.82 -0.43
N VAL A 997 40.23 -19.72 -1.30
CA VAL A 997 41.28 -20.70 -0.96
C VAL A 997 42.65 -20.33 -1.54
N LEU A 998 42.68 -19.33 -2.41
CA LEU A 998 43.88 -18.88 -3.11
C LEU A 998 44.52 -17.69 -2.37
N HIS A 999 45.82 -17.78 -2.12
CA HIS A 999 46.60 -16.71 -1.51
C HIS A 999 47.06 -15.68 -2.56
N LYS A 1000 47.70 -16.13 -3.64
CA LYS A 1000 48.14 -15.28 -4.76
C LYS A 1000 48.36 -16.09 -6.04
N VAL A 1001 48.36 -15.43 -7.20
CA VAL A 1001 48.75 -16.03 -8.49
C VAL A 1001 49.88 -15.21 -9.10
N ASP A 1002 51.03 -15.82 -9.34
CA ASP A 1002 52.15 -15.20 -10.04
C ASP A 1002 52.08 -15.58 -11.53
N VAL A 1003 52.15 -14.58 -12.42
CA VAL A 1003 52.08 -14.77 -13.87
C VAL A 1003 53.36 -14.22 -14.50
N ILE A 1004 54.15 -15.09 -15.11
CA ILE A 1004 55.40 -14.72 -15.78
C ILE A 1004 55.21 -14.93 -17.30
N GLU A 1005 55.24 -13.85 -18.07
CA GLU A 1005 55.19 -13.88 -19.54
C GLU A 1005 56.63 -13.89 -20.09
N THR A 1006 56.94 -14.84 -20.96
CA THR A 1006 58.23 -14.93 -21.67
C THR A 1006 57.99 -15.07 -23.16
N PHE A 1007 58.84 -14.43 -23.97
CA PHE A 1007 58.78 -14.52 -25.43
C PHE A 1007 59.81 -15.53 -25.92
N ARG A 1008 59.35 -16.59 -26.61
CA ARG A 1008 60.23 -17.55 -27.27
C ARG A 1008 60.16 -17.34 -28.77
N SER A 1009 61.30 -16.93 -29.35
CA SER A 1009 61.56 -16.98 -30.79
C SER A 1009 62.24 -18.30 -31.10
N VAL A 1010 61.70 -19.08 -32.03
CA VAL A 1010 62.32 -20.34 -32.50
C VAL A 1010 63.01 -20.06 -33.83
N GLU A 1011 64.33 -20.24 -33.90
CA GLU A 1011 65.19 -19.81 -35.01
C GLU A 1011 64.98 -20.51 -36.37
N LYS A 1012 63.95 -21.34 -36.57
CA LYS A 1012 63.72 -22.01 -37.88
C LYS A 1012 62.32 -21.94 -38.46
N ARG A 1013 61.36 -21.24 -37.83
CA ARG A 1013 60.10 -20.80 -38.45
C ARG A 1013 59.68 -19.50 -37.77
N SER A 1014 59.31 -18.48 -38.54
CA SER A 1014 58.87 -17.16 -38.05
C SER A 1014 57.53 -17.25 -37.29
N GLN A 1015 57.50 -17.93 -36.15
CA GLN A 1015 56.40 -17.97 -35.20
C GLN A 1015 56.92 -17.53 -33.83
N LYS A 1016 56.58 -16.29 -33.46
CA LYS A 1016 56.82 -15.75 -32.12
C LYS A 1016 55.79 -16.37 -31.17
N SER A 1017 56.23 -17.22 -30.24
CA SER A 1017 55.35 -17.83 -29.24
C SER A 1017 55.45 -17.07 -27.90
N ARG A 1018 54.30 -16.74 -27.30
CA ARG A 1018 54.23 -16.18 -25.94
C ARG A 1018 54.00 -17.32 -24.96
N VAL A 1019 54.90 -17.50 -24.01
CA VAL A 1019 54.84 -18.55 -23.00
C VAL A 1019 54.47 -17.90 -21.66
N PHE A 1020 53.31 -18.26 -21.12
CA PHE A 1020 52.84 -17.81 -19.81
C PHE A 1020 53.06 -18.90 -18.77
N LYS A 1021 53.90 -18.63 -17.76
CA LYS A 1021 54.07 -19.49 -16.58
C LYS A 1021 53.18 -18.96 -15.45
N LEU A 1022 52.13 -19.70 -15.11
CA LEU A 1022 51.19 -19.40 -14.04
C LEU A 1022 51.54 -20.20 -12.78
N THR A 1023 51.82 -19.55 -11.67
CA THR A 1023 52.10 -20.19 -10.37
C THR A 1023 51.00 -19.82 -9.38
N PHE A 1024 50.20 -20.79 -8.94
CA PHE A 1024 49.11 -20.59 -8.00
C PHE A 1024 49.59 -20.91 -6.58
N HIS A 1025 49.51 -19.94 -5.67
CA HIS A 1025 49.84 -20.12 -4.26
C HIS A 1025 48.55 -20.25 -3.46
N PHE A 1026 48.33 -21.41 -2.84
CA PHE A 1026 47.15 -21.69 -2.03
C PHE A 1026 47.38 -21.36 -0.56
N LEU A 1027 46.31 -21.13 0.19
CA LEU A 1027 46.37 -21.00 1.65
C LEU A 1027 46.83 -22.33 2.29
N PRO A 1028 47.36 -22.31 3.54
CA PRO A 1028 47.70 -23.53 4.26
C PRO A 1028 46.49 -24.46 4.44
N PRO A 1029 46.68 -25.79 4.36
CA PRO A 1029 45.60 -26.77 4.40
C PRO A 1029 44.76 -26.70 5.68
N GLU A 1030 45.35 -26.32 6.81
CA GLU A 1030 44.64 -26.28 8.09
C GLU A 1030 43.50 -25.24 8.09
N ARG A 1031 43.65 -24.13 7.35
CA ARG A 1031 42.66 -23.04 7.34
C ARG A 1031 41.38 -23.40 6.59
N TYR A 1032 41.49 -23.89 5.36
CA TYR A 1032 40.30 -24.22 4.58
C TYR A 1032 39.69 -25.59 4.95
N GLN A 1033 40.46 -26.52 5.53
CA GLN A 1033 39.91 -27.76 6.08
C GLN A 1033 38.97 -27.50 7.26
N GLN A 1034 39.35 -26.60 8.17
CA GLN A 1034 38.54 -26.28 9.36
C GLN A 1034 37.32 -25.43 9.03
N ASP A 1035 37.45 -24.42 8.17
CA ASP A 1035 36.38 -23.47 7.88
C ASP A 1035 35.45 -23.88 6.76
N LYS A 1036 35.98 -24.56 5.73
CA LYS A 1036 35.28 -24.85 4.47
C LYS A 1036 35.14 -26.35 4.16
N LEU A 1037 35.76 -27.24 4.96
CA LEU A 1037 35.72 -28.70 4.80
C LEU A 1037 36.22 -29.18 3.42
N LEU A 1038 37.22 -28.51 2.85
CA LEU A 1038 37.80 -28.87 1.55
C LEU A 1038 39.14 -29.60 1.72
N THR A 1039 39.41 -30.57 0.84
CA THR A 1039 40.71 -31.24 0.76
C THR A 1039 41.56 -30.68 -0.39
N PRO A 1040 42.91 -30.74 -0.30
CA PRO A 1040 43.79 -30.31 -1.39
C PRO A 1040 43.49 -31.01 -2.73
N ASN A 1041 43.14 -32.30 -2.67
CA ASN A 1041 42.83 -33.10 -3.85
C ASN A 1041 41.58 -32.60 -4.59
N GLU A 1042 40.53 -32.20 -3.86
CA GLU A 1042 39.31 -31.64 -4.46
C GLU A 1042 39.58 -30.30 -5.15
N ILE A 1043 40.46 -29.47 -4.58
CA ILE A 1043 40.86 -28.19 -5.17
C ILE A 1043 41.63 -28.45 -6.49
N LEU A 1044 42.56 -29.40 -6.50
CA LEU A 1044 43.35 -29.75 -7.68
C LEU A 1044 42.47 -30.37 -8.78
N GLN A 1045 41.57 -31.30 -8.46
CA GLN A 1045 40.61 -31.87 -9.42
C GLN A 1045 39.72 -30.80 -10.04
N PHE A 1046 39.27 -29.83 -9.25
CA PHE A 1046 38.49 -28.71 -9.75
C PHE A 1046 39.30 -27.76 -10.64
N MET A 1047 40.56 -27.50 -10.28
CA MET A 1047 41.49 -26.71 -11.09
C MET A 1047 41.67 -27.34 -12.48
N GLU A 1048 41.92 -28.65 -12.51
CA GLU A 1048 42.11 -29.43 -13.73
C GLU A 1048 40.85 -29.47 -14.62
N GLN A 1049 39.71 -29.89 -14.06
CA GLN A 1049 38.52 -30.17 -14.86
C GLN A 1049 37.71 -28.94 -15.28
N LYS A 1050 37.61 -27.94 -14.40
CA LYS A 1050 36.73 -26.78 -14.60
C LYS A 1050 37.48 -25.49 -14.81
N PHE A 1051 38.45 -25.16 -13.95
CA PHE A 1051 39.10 -23.85 -13.99
C PHE A 1051 39.93 -23.64 -15.27
N PHE A 1052 40.82 -24.57 -15.63
CA PHE A 1052 41.65 -24.42 -16.84
C PHE A 1052 40.82 -24.41 -18.12
N ARG A 1053 39.75 -25.21 -18.21
CA ARG A 1053 38.82 -25.16 -19.34
C ARG A 1053 38.18 -23.79 -19.50
N MET A 1054 37.66 -23.23 -18.41
CA MET A 1054 37.04 -21.88 -18.42
C MET A 1054 38.07 -20.78 -18.72
N LEU A 1055 39.30 -20.92 -18.20
CA LEU A 1055 40.39 -19.99 -18.48
C LEU A 1055 40.75 -19.99 -19.98
N LEU A 1056 40.88 -21.17 -20.58
CA LEU A 1056 41.19 -21.31 -22.01
C LEU A 1056 40.06 -20.78 -22.90
N GLU A 1057 38.78 -21.03 -22.56
CA GLU A 1057 37.63 -20.45 -23.27
C GLU A 1057 37.60 -18.92 -23.18
N ALA A 1058 37.92 -18.36 -22.01
CA ALA A 1058 38.02 -16.91 -21.82
C ALA A 1058 39.15 -16.30 -22.66
N ILE A 1059 40.32 -16.97 -22.72
CA ILE A 1059 41.44 -16.56 -23.57
C ILE A 1059 41.05 -16.60 -25.05
N LYS A 1060 40.37 -17.67 -25.52
CA LYS A 1060 39.88 -17.80 -26.90
C LYS A 1060 38.87 -16.70 -27.28
N LYS A 1061 37.93 -16.37 -26.38
CA LYS A 1061 36.97 -15.27 -26.60
C LYS A 1061 37.67 -13.91 -26.70
N LEU A 1062 38.70 -13.68 -25.89
CA LEU A 1062 39.46 -12.44 -25.91
C LEU A 1062 40.32 -12.33 -27.18
N SER A 1063 40.97 -13.42 -27.60
CA SER A 1063 41.75 -13.45 -28.84
C SER A 1063 40.88 -13.24 -30.08
N ALA A 1064 39.66 -13.81 -30.12
CA ALA A 1064 38.70 -13.59 -31.19
C ALA A 1064 38.20 -12.13 -31.26
N LYS A 1065 37.95 -11.49 -30.09
CA LYS A 1065 37.62 -10.05 -30.04
C LYS A 1065 38.76 -9.17 -30.51
N LEU A 1066 39.99 -9.47 -30.12
CA LEU A 1066 41.19 -8.74 -30.58
C LEU A 1066 41.42 -8.90 -32.09
N ALA A 1067 41.18 -10.10 -32.65
CA ALA A 1067 41.24 -10.34 -34.09
C ALA A 1067 40.17 -9.53 -34.86
N ALA A 1068 38.95 -9.42 -34.32
CA ALA A 1068 37.87 -8.63 -34.94
C ALA A 1068 38.15 -7.12 -34.94
N VAL A 1069 38.79 -6.58 -33.89
CA VAL A 1069 39.18 -5.16 -33.81
C VAL A 1069 40.27 -4.82 -34.84
N ASN A 1070 41.27 -5.68 -35.01
CA ASN A 1070 42.36 -5.45 -35.98
C ASN A 1070 41.87 -5.44 -37.45
N VAL A 1071 40.78 -6.15 -37.78
CA VAL A 1071 40.19 -6.16 -39.13
C VAL A 1071 39.44 -4.86 -39.45
N VAL A 1072 38.87 -4.19 -38.43
CA VAL A 1072 38.14 -2.92 -38.59
C VAL A 1072 39.10 -1.75 -38.82
N ASP A 1073 40.27 -1.74 -38.17
CA ASP A 1073 41.27 -0.68 -38.35
C ASP A 1073 41.96 -0.74 -39.73
N THR A 1074 42.17 -1.93 -40.31
CA THR A 1074 42.69 -2.04 -41.69
C THR A 1074 41.72 -1.53 -42.76
N ARG A 1075 40.39 -1.56 -42.51
CA ARG A 1075 39.38 -1.00 -43.43
C ARG A 1075 39.22 0.51 -43.28
N LYS A 1076 39.56 1.07 -42.11
CA LYS A 1076 39.55 2.52 -41.87
C LYS A 1076 40.79 3.23 -42.44
N ALA A 1077 41.93 2.54 -42.51
CA ALA A 1077 43.18 3.11 -43.03
C ALA A 1077 43.20 3.35 -44.55
N MET A 1078 42.28 2.76 -45.34
CA MET A 1078 42.18 3.02 -46.79
C MET A 1078 41.14 4.09 -47.15
N ALA A 1079 40.48 4.71 -46.16
CA ALA A 1079 39.39 5.65 -46.40
C ALA A 1079 39.36 6.78 -45.36
N SER A 1080 40.45 7.55 -45.24
CA SER A 1080 40.41 8.93 -44.72
C SER A 1080 41.78 9.61 -44.83
N ASP A 1081 42.25 9.88 -46.05
CA ASP A 1081 43.02 11.10 -46.31
C ASP A 1081 42.04 12.05 -46.99
N ASN A 1082 41.35 12.85 -46.18
CA ASN A 1082 40.92 14.21 -46.49
C ASN A 1082 40.12 14.79 -45.32
N ASP A 1083 40.42 16.06 -45.08
CA ASP A 1083 39.70 17.05 -44.27
C ASP A 1083 39.93 17.06 -42.75
N ARG A 1084 40.85 17.95 -42.39
CA ARG A 1084 40.97 18.64 -41.11
C ARG A 1084 39.79 19.59 -40.96
N ASP A 1085 39.08 19.55 -39.84
CA ASP A 1085 38.76 20.79 -39.12
C ASP A 1085 38.33 20.57 -37.67
N ALA A 1086 38.63 21.61 -36.88
CA ALA A 1086 38.79 21.60 -35.43
C ALA A 1086 37.48 21.87 -34.64
N GLY A 1087 37.40 21.31 -33.43
CA GLY A 1087 36.38 21.68 -32.43
C GLY A 1087 36.37 20.75 -31.22
N ALA A 1088 37.01 21.16 -30.13
CA ALA A 1088 37.34 20.35 -28.95
C ALA A 1088 36.14 20.02 -28.03
N ILE A 1089 35.99 18.74 -27.66
CA ILE A 1089 35.24 18.28 -26.48
C ILE A 1089 36.14 17.41 -25.60
N ALA A 1090 36.36 17.93 -24.38
CA ALA A 1090 36.74 17.29 -23.12
C ALA A 1090 37.48 15.93 -23.15
N HIS A 1091 38.79 16.03 -22.90
CA HIS A 1091 39.66 14.94 -22.47
C HIS A 1091 39.09 14.18 -21.25
N LYS A 1092 38.73 12.91 -21.45
CA LYS A 1092 38.98 11.90 -20.42
C LYS A 1092 40.43 11.47 -20.56
N GLU A 1093 41.21 11.67 -19.50
CA GLU A 1093 42.51 11.02 -19.33
C GLU A 1093 42.31 9.51 -19.42
N VAL A 1094 42.59 8.98 -20.62
CA VAL A 1094 42.89 7.57 -20.80
C VAL A 1094 44.37 7.45 -20.50
N ASP A 1095 44.71 6.75 -19.42
CA ASP A 1095 46.07 6.34 -19.10
C ASP A 1095 46.78 5.86 -20.36
N ARG A 1096 47.72 6.68 -20.85
CA ARG A 1096 48.60 6.38 -21.97
C ARG A 1096 49.71 5.44 -21.49
N HIS A 1097 49.37 4.20 -21.13
CA HIS A 1097 50.32 3.12 -20.92
C HIS A 1097 49.84 1.78 -21.53
N ASN A 1098 48.92 1.81 -22.52
CA ASN A 1098 48.54 0.63 -23.29
C ASN A 1098 49.32 0.55 -24.60
N ARG A 1099 50.56 0.01 -24.53
CA ARG A 1099 51.06 -0.84 -25.61
C ARG A 1099 50.16 -2.09 -25.71
N PRO A 1100 50.00 -2.75 -26.86
CA PRO A 1100 49.13 -3.92 -27.00
C PRO A 1100 49.78 -5.15 -26.32
N HIS A 1101 49.74 -5.17 -24.99
CA HIS A 1101 50.00 -6.37 -24.19
C HIS A 1101 48.69 -7.14 -24.08
N VAL A 1102 48.71 -8.41 -24.51
CA VAL A 1102 47.67 -9.40 -24.22
C VAL A 1102 47.67 -9.63 -22.71
N CYS A 1103 47.04 -8.74 -21.95
CA CYS A 1103 47.00 -8.85 -20.50
C CYS A 1103 46.10 -10.03 -20.11
N CYS A 1104 46.70 -11.18 -19.76
CA CYS A 1104 45.98 -12.30 -19.16
C CYS A 1104 45.48 -12.00 -17.72
N LEU A 1105 46.02 -10.95 -17.07
CA LEU A 1105 45.76 -10.59 -15.67
C LEU A 1105 44.30 -10.19 -15.34
N PRO A 1106 43.59 -9.34 -16.12
CA PRO A 1106 42.19 -9.01 -15.87
C PRO A 1106 41.24 -10.20 -16.09
N CYS A 1107 41.56 -11.09 -17.04
CA CYS A 1107 40.83 -12.34 -17.27
C CYS A 1107 40.98 -13.29 -16.08
N LEU A 1108 42.19 -13.47 -15.56
CA LEU A 1108 42.43 -14.29 -14.37
C LEU A 1108 41.66 -13.79 -13.14
N LYS A 1109 41.63 -12.47 -12.88
CA LYS A 1109 40.82 -11.89 -11.77
C LYS A 1109 39.31 -12.11 -11.93
N ARG A 1110 38.77 -12.00 -13.15
CA ARG A 1110 37.35 -12.25 -13.44
C ARG A 1110 36.98 -13.74 -13.36
N VAL A 1111 37.86 -14.63 -13.81
CA VAL A 1111 37.60 -16.08 -13.80
C VAL A 1111 37.76 -16.65 -12.38
N THR A 1112 38.77 -16.22 -11.61
CA THR A 1112 38.98 -16.70 -10.23
C THR A 1112 37.87 -16.32 -9.24
N THR A 1113 37.20 -15.18 -9.45
CA THR A 1113 36.07 -14.72 -8.61
C THR A 1113 34.72 -15.33 -9.00
N ALA A 1114 34.52 -15.68 -10.27
CA ALA A 1114 33.26 -16.26 -10.75
C ALA A 1114 33.14 -17.78 -10.52
N VAL A 1115 34.27 -18.46 -10.31
CA VAL A 1115 34.39 -19.92 -10.35
C VAL A 1115 34.33 -20.50 -8.93
N CYS A 1116 33.44 -21.48 -8.72
CA CYS A 1116 33.12 -21.96 -7.38
C CYS A 1116 33.25 -23.47 -7.23
N LEU A 1117 33.90 -23.84 -6.14
CA LEU A 1117 34.09 -25.17 -5.62
C LEU A 1117 32.78 -25.59 -4.93
N THR A 1118 32.15 -26.64 -5.45
CA THR A 1118 31.10 -27.37 -4.73
C THR A 1118 31.79 -28.46 -3.93
N PRO A 1119 31.66 -28.52 -2.59
CA PRO A 1119 32.03 -29.72 -1.84
C PRO A 1119 31.24 -30.89 -2.43
N SER A 1120 31.93 -31.98 -2.74
CA SER A 1120 31.31 -33.19 -3.25
C SER A 1120 30.21 -33.67 -2.28
N GLY A 1121 29.07 -34.10 -2.85
CA GLY A 1121 27.93 -34.65 -2.11
C GLY A 1121 28.27 -35.97 -1.45
#